data_AF-A0A7C2TVE4-F1
#
_entry.id   AF-A0A7C2TVE4-F1
#
_cell.length_a   1.000
_cell.length_b   1.000
_cell.length_c   1.000
_cell.angle_alpha   90.00
_cell.angle_beta   90.00
_cell.angle_gamma   90.00
#
_symmetry.space_group_name_H-M   'P 1'
#
loop_
_entity.id
_entity.type
_entity.pdbx_description
1 polymer ?
#
loop_
_entity_poly.entity_id
_entity_poly.type
_entity_poly.pdbx_seq_one_letter_code
_entity_poly.pdbx_strand_id
1 'polypeptide(L)'
;MSTASPVEIELIVRAEHADPFHILGGHPVARGGESGFAIRAFLPEADEAFVVDVRSDQAHPMERLHPDGFYEAVFWGETTPFPYRLRVRSGGGIREFLDPYSFPPVLTDFDLYLIGEGTHQRIFEKLGAHVREVEGVRGVHFAVWAPNARRVSVVGDFNAWDGRRHPMRVRGTSGIWELFIPELPEGVLYKFEIKSQYGNALLLKSDPYGFFFERPPKTATIVFDLSRCRFADEAWMRERAHRNALDAPMNIYEVHLGSWRRVPEEGNRPLTYREIAPQLAAYVKEMGYTHVELLPILEHPFDGSWGYQAVGYYAPTSRYGSPDDFAYFVSTLHEQGIGVILDWVPAHFPKDAHGLAFFDGTHLYEHADPRRGEHPDWGTLIFNYGRNEVRNFLLGSALFWLERYHADGLRVDAVASMLYLDYSRRPGEWVPNVYGGNENLEAIAFLQRFNEWVHALCPGAVTIAEESTAWPMVSRPTYLGGLGFTFKWNMGWMNDTLRYMAKDPIHRKYHHNELTFSLMYAFSENYILPLSHDEVVHGKRSLLEKMPGDRWQKFANLRLLYGYMFGHPGKKLLFMGGEFGQWREWDVTTSLDWHLLQDEPHRQLHRYVRDLNHFYLAEPALYECDFEPHGFEWIDFRDWEGSIIAFLRRARREAPFLIFVCNFTPVPRPDYRLGVPEPGMYREVFNSDRPEYGGSGHGNFELLRAEPIPWSDRPYSIRLTLPPLAVIVLKREG
;
A
#
# COMPACT_ATOMS: atom_id res chain seq x y z
N MET A 1 -33.77 -4.34 47.99
CA MET A 1 -33.83 -3.07 47.23
C MET A 1 -32.43 -2.80 46.75
N SER A 2 -32.26 -2.65 45.44
CA SER A 2 -30.95 -2.48 44.79
C SER A 2 -30.21 -1.23 45.30
N THR A 3 -28.88 -1.29 45.28
CA THR A 3 -28.01 -0.11 45.48
C THR A 3 -27.78 0.69 44.18
N ALA A 4 -28.23 0.17 43.03
CA ALA A 4 -28.14 0.82 41.74
C ALA A 4 -29.43 1.54 41.36
N SER A 5 -29.30 2.58 40.52
CA SER A 5 -30.43 3.30 39.93
C SER A 5 -31.21 2.39 38.97
N PRO A 6 -32.56 2.29 39.09
CA PRO A 6 -33.38 1.53 38.14
C PRO A 6 -33.23 2.01 36.69
N VAL A 7 -32.96 3.31 36.48
CA VAL A 7 -32.73 3.88 35.14
C VAL A 7 -31.46 3.32 34.51
N GLU A 8 -30.38 3.22 35.30
CA GLU A 8 -29.10 2.70 34.82
C GLU A 8 -29.17 1.20 34.52
N ILE A 9 -29.90 0.44 35.34
CA ILE A 9 -30.18 -0.98 35.08
C ILE A 9 -30.90 -1.13 33.74
N GLU A 10 -31.92 -0.31 33.47
CA GLU A 10 -32.68 -0.37 32.23
C GLU A 10 -31.81 -0.01 31.00
N LEU A 11 -30.92 0.98 31.13
CA LEU A 11 -30.00 1.35 30.05
C LEU A 11 -29.02 0.21 29.71
N ILE A 12 -28.54 -0.52 30.71
CA ILE A 12 -27.70 -1.71 30.48
C ILE A 12 -28.50 -2.82 29.79
N VAL A 13 -29.68 -3.14 30.32
CA VAL A 13 -30.54 -4.22 29.79
C VAL A 13 -30.96 -3.95 28.33
N ARG A 14 -31.27 -2.69 28.00
CA ARG A 14 -31.62 -2.26 26.63
C ARG A 14 -30.42 -2.08 25.71
N ALA A 15 -29.20 -2.27 26.22
CA ALA A 15 -27.95 -2.02 25.51
C ALA A 15 -27.87 -0.58 24.94
N GLU A 16 -28.12 0.40 25.81
CA GLU A 16 -28.13 1.83 25.53
C GLU A 16 -27.19 2.65 26.43
N HIS A 17 -26.50 1.99 27.37
CA HIS A 17 -25.58 2.65 28.29
C HIS A 17 -24.24 2.98 27.60
N ALA A 18 -23.79 4.23 27.69
CA ALA A 18 -22.55 4.70 27.05
C ALA A 18 -21.27 4.45 27.86
N ASP A 19 -21.39 4.34 29.18
CA ASP A 19 -20.25 4.01 30.07
C ASP A 19 -20.61 2.90 31.10
N PRO A 20 -20.68 1.62 30.69
CA PRO A 20 -21.12 0.55 31.58
C PRO A 20 -20.33 0.42 32.88
N PHE A 21 -19.08 0.92 32.93
CA PHE A 21 -18.24 0.93 34.13
C PHE A 21 -18.80 1.81 35.25
N HIS A 22 -19.71 2.74 34.95
CA HIS A 22 -20.41 3.54 35.96
C HIS A 22 -21.33 2.71 36.86
N ILE A 23 -21.78 1.53 36.38
CA ILE A 23 -22.71 0.67 37.12
C ILE A 23 -22.23 -0.77 37.28
N LEU A 24 -21.62 -1.37 36.25
CA LEU A 24 -21.06 -2.72 36.28
C LEU A 24 -19.71 -2.74 37.00
N GLY A 25 -19.29 -3.92 37.46
CA GLY A 25 -18.09 -4.10 38.25
C GLY A 25 -18.30 -3.77 39.73
N GLY A 26 -17.21 -3.47 40.43
CA GLY A 26 -17.19 -3.23 41.87
C GLY A 26 -17.30 -1.75 42.23
N HIS A 27 -18.25 -1.39 43.11
CA HIS A 27 -18.55 -0.01 43.51
C HIS A 27 -18.73 0.12 45.03
N PRO A 28 -18.16 1.15 45.67
CA PRO A 28 -18.50 1.47 47.06
C PRO A 28 -19.96 1.92 47.15
N VAL A 29 -20.67 1.43 48.16
CA VAL A 29 -22.09 1.73 48.40
C VAL A 29 -22.34 2.00 49.87
N ALA A 30 -23.36 2.80 50.17
CA ALA A 30 -23.80 3.05 51.55
C ALA A 30 -25.32 3.00 51.63
N ARG A 31 -25.85 2.31 52.64
CA ARG A 31 -27.29 2.19 52.87
C ARG A 31 -27.59 2.07 54.35
N GLY A 32 -28.54 2.86 54.85
CA GLY A 32 -28.99 2.77 56.24
C GLY A 32 -27.91 3.03 57.29
N GLY A 33 -26.82 3.74 56.94
CA GLY A 33 -25.67 3.98 57.82
C GLY A 33 -24.55 2.95 57.71
N GLU A 34 -24.76 1.85 56.98
CA GLU A 34 -23.74 0.84 56.70
C GLU A 34 -23.07 1.10 55.36
N SER A 35 -21.74 0.94 55.30
CA SER A 35 -20.96 1.01 54.06
C SER A 35 -20.61 -0.40 53.60
N GLY A 36 -20.52 -0.59 52.29
CA GLY A 36 -20.21 -1.87 51.67
C GLY A 36 -19.64 -1.70 50.27
N PHE A 37 -19.39 -2.83 49.61
CA PHE A 37 -18.90 -2.90 48.25
C PHE A 37 -19.86 -3.75 47.43
N ALA A 38 -20.48 -3.17 46.40
CA ALA A 38 -21.41 -3.86 45.52
C ALA A 38 -20.68 -4.30 44.25
N ILE A 39 -20.85 -5.57 43.88
CA ILE A 39 -20.39 -6.11 42.59
C ILE A 39 -21.63 -6.37 41.73
N ARG A 40 -21.64 -5.78 40.54
CA ARG A 40 -22.78 -5.84 39.61
C ARG A 40 -22.35 -6.39 38.27
N ALA A 41 -23.13 -7.31 37.73
CA ALA A 41 -22.86 -7.95 36.44
C ALA A 41 -24.13 -8.07 35.62
N PHE A 42 -24.02 -7.84 34.32
CA PHE A 42 -25.09 -8.10 33.36
C PHE A 42 -24.76 -9.39 32.58
N LEU A 43 -25.55 -10.42 32.84
CA LEU A 43 -25.32 -11.81 32.44
C LEU A 43 -26.63 -12.38 31.89
N PRO A 44 -27.05 -11.98 30.67
CA PRO A 44 -28.36 -12.33 30.11
C PRO A 44 -28.55 -13.84 29.90
N GLU A 45 -27.46 -14.60 29.81
CA GLU A 45 -27.49 -16.06 29.67
C GLU A 45 -27.55 -16.82 31.00
N ALA A 46 -27.41 -16.13 32.13
CA ALA A 46 -27.31 -16.78 33.44
C ALA A 46 -28.68 -17.21 33.98
N ASP A 47 -28.75 -18.42 34.51
CA ASP A 47 -29.81 -18.83 35.42
C ASP A 47 -29.50 -18.32 36.84
N GLU A 48 -28.25 -18.54 37.27
CA GLU A 48 -27.71 -18.08 38.56
C GLU A 48 -26.31 -17.47 38.36
N ALA A 49 -25.99 -16.45 39.16
CA ALA A 49 -24.68 -15.80 39.18
C ALA A 49 -24.13 -15.70 40.60
N PHE A 50 -22.81 -15.81 40.74
CA PHE A 50 -22.09 -15.72 42.01
C PHE A 50 -20.83 -14.87 41.85
N VAL A 51 -20.45 -14.17 42.91
CA VAL A 51 -19.12 -13.59 43.09
C VAL A 51 -18.25 -14.60 43.84
N VAL A 52 -17.12 -14.98 43.26
CA VAL A 52 -16.12 -15.84 43.91
C VAL A 52 -14.99 -14.95 44.43
N ASP A 53 -14.84 -14.84 45.75
CA ASP A 53 -13.73 -14.10 46.36
C ASP A 53 -12.43 -14.89 46.19
N VAL A 54 -11.46 -14.33 45.46
CA VAL A 54 -10.19 -15.00 45.15
C VAL A 54 -9.35 -15.26 46.41
N ARG A 55 -9.57 -14.50 47.49
CA ARG A 55 -8.83 -14.64 48.75
C ARG A 55 -9.24 -15.88 49.55
N SER A 56 -10.52 -16.26 49.45
CA SER A 56 -11.13 -17.34 50.25
C SER A 56 -11.65 -18.52 49.42
N ASP A 57 -11.73 -18.37 48.09
CA ASP A 57 -12.39 -19.27 47.15
C ASP A 57 -13.88 -19.51 47.45
N GLN A 58 -14.49 -18.60 48.21
CA GLN A 58 -15.90 -18.68 48.59
C GLN A 58 -16.78 -18.03 47.52
N ALA A 59 -17.83 -18.75 47.12
CA ALA A 59 -18.84 -18.25 46.19
C ALA A 59 -20.04 -17.64 46.95
N HIS A 60 -20.33 -16.38 46.64
CA HIS A 60 -21.43 -15.61 47.19
C HIS A 60 -22.50 -15.42 46.11
N PRO A 61 -23.76 -15.84 46.33
CA PRO A 61 -24.81 -15.70 45.33
C PRO A 61 -25.13 -14.22 45.07
N MET A 62 -25.42 -13.89 43.82
CA MET A 62 -25.89 -12.56 43.42
C MET A 62 -27.42 -12.55 43.33
N GLU A 63 -28.04 -11.48 43.82
CA GLU A 63 -29.48 -11.23 43.67
C GLU A 63 -29.77 -10.81 42.23
N ARG A 64 -30.74 -11.48 41.58
CA ARG A 64 -31.22 -11.08 40.25
C ARG A 64 -32.16 -9.89 40.39
N LEU A 65 -31.70 -8.70 40.02
CA LEU A 65 -32.45 -7.46 40.12
C LEU A 65 -33.32 -7.18 38.89
N HIS A 66 -32.99 -7.76 37.74
CA HIS A 66 -33.79 -7.64 36.52
C HIS A 66 -33.99 -9.01 35.85
N PRO A 67 -35.21 -9.32 35.35
CA PRO A 67 -35.48 -10.60 34.66
C PRO A 67 -34.62 -10.82 33.42
N ASP A 68 -34.03 -9.80 32.82
CA ASP A 68 -33.13 -9.96 31.67
C ASP A 68 -31.67 -10.21 32.05
N GLY A 69 -31.37 -10.50 33.32
CA GLY A 69 -30.06 -10.99 33.76
C GLY A 69 -29.15 -9.92 34.35
N PHE A 70 -29.71 -8.89 35.01
CA PHE A 70 -28.91 -7.98 35.83
C PHE A 70 -28.79 -8.51 37.27
N TYR A 71 -27.57 -8.67 37.76
CA TYR A 71 -27.27 -9.27 39.06
C TYR A 71 -26.45 -8.33 39.95
N GLU A 72 -26.67 -8.38 41.28
CA GLU A 72 -25.91 -7.62 42.28
C GLU A 72 -25.59 -8.50 43.51
N ALA A 73 -24.36 -8.42 44.01
CA ALA A 73 -24.00 -8.90 45.35
C ALA A 73 -23.39 -7.75 46.14
N VAL A 74 -23.85 -7.54 47.39
CA VAL A 74 -23.34 -6.49 48.26
C VAL A 74 -22.61 -7.09 49.46
N PHE A 75 -21.36 -6.70 49.63
CA PHE A 75 -20.48 -7.10 50.72
C PHE A 75 -20.46 -5.98 51.76
N TRP A 76 -21.43 -6.00 52.69
CA TRP A 76 -21.48 -5.04 53.79
C TRP A 76 -20.27 -5.20 54.71
N GLY A 77 -19.69 -4.08 55.15
CA GLY A 77 -18.46 -4.05 55.93
C GLY A 77 -17.17 -3.99 55.10
N GLU A 78 -17.20 -4.45 53.85
CA GLU A 78 -16.08 -4.26 52.93
C GLU A 78 -16.21 -2.93 52.20
N THR A 79 -15.20 -2.08 52.32
CA THR A 79 -15.21 -0.71 51.75
C THR A 79 -14.13 -0.48 50.71
N THR A 80 -13.25 -1.46 50.50
CA THR A 80 -12.15 -1.42 49.54
C THR A 80 -12.35 -2.48 48.45
N PRO A 81 -11.92 -2.21 47.20
CA PRO A 81 -11.88 -3.23 46.16
C PRO A 81 -11.07 -4.46 46.58
N PHE A 82 -11.52 -5.64 46.18
CA PHE A 82 -10.83 -6.91 46.40
C PHE A 82 -10.89 -7.77 45.12
N PRO A 83 -9.95 -8.71 44.91
CA PRO A 83 -9.95 -9.56 43.72
C PRO A 83 -11.09 -10.59 43.76
N TYR A 84 -11.86 -10.68 42.68
CA TYR A 84 -12.95 -11.64 42.55
C TYR A 84 -13.06 -12.20 41.13
N ARG A 85 -13.81 -13.30 40.99
CA ARG A 85 -14.30 -13.84 39.71
C ARG A 85 -15.81 -13.86 39.70
N LEU A 86 -16.40 -13.85 38.51
CA LEU A 86 -17.82 -14.13 38.32
C LEU A 86 -17.98 -15.60 37.97
N ARG A 87 -18.87 -16.29 38.67
CA ARG A 87 -19.31 -17.66 38.35
C ARG A 87 -20.74 -17.63 37.85
N VAL A 88 -20.97 -18.17 36.67
CA VAL A 88 -22.27 -18.22 36.02
C VAL A 88 -22.70 -19.66 35.84
N ARG A 89 -23.92 -19.99 36.25
CA ARG A 89 -24.61 -21.23 35.89
C ARG A 89 -25.67 -20.91 34.84
N SER A 90 -25.63 -21.64 33.73
CA SER A 90 -26.59 -21.53 32.63
C SER A 90 -26.91 -22.93 32.09
N GLY A 91 -27.85 -23.03 31.16
CA GLY A 91 -28.14 -24.29 30.43
C GLY A 91 -26.92 -24.93 29.74
N GLY A 92 -25.83 -24.17 29.51
CA GLY A 92 -24.57 -24.66 28.95
C GLY A 92 -23.53 -25.12 29.99
N GLY A 93 -23.86 -25.09 31.29
CA GLY A 93 -22.96 -25.48 32.39
C GLY A 93 -22.52 -24.31 33.27
N ILE A 94 -21.48 -24.56 34.08
CA ILE A 94 -20.87 -23.56 34.98
C ILE A 94 -19.62 -22.99 34.31
N ARG A 95 -19.48 -21.67 34.34
CA ARG A 95 -18.28 -20.95 33.87
C ARG A 95 -17.82 -19.98 34.94
N GLU A 96 -16.51 -19.82 35.08
CA GLU A 96 -15.88 -18.80 35.90
C GLU A 96 -14.95 -17.95 35.04
N PHE A 97 -14.96 -16.64 35.26
CA PHE A 97 -14.12 -15.69 34.52
C PHE A 97 -13.89 -14.42 35.35
N LEU A 98 -12.83 -13.69 35.02
CA LEU A 98 -12.58 -12.36 35.58
C LEU A 98 -13.56 -11.34 35.00
N ASP A 99 -14.05 -10.41 35.83
CA ASP A 99 -14.99 -9.38 35.39
C ASP A 99 -14.28 -8.32 34.51
N PRO A 100 -14.66 -8.15 33.22
CA PRO A 100 -14.11 -7.10 32.36
C PRO A 100 -14.28 -5.68 32.92
N TYR A 101 -15.31 -5.44 33.73
CA TYR A 101 -15.63 -4.13 34.31
C TYR A 101 -14.89 -3.85 35.62
N SER A 102 -14.00 -4.75 36.05
CA SER A 102 -13.11 -4.53 37.19
C SER A 102 -11.79 -3.83 36.83
N PHE A 103 -11.50 -3.67 35.53
CA PHE A 103 -10.22 -3.13 35.05
C PHE A 103 -10.24 -1.61 34.76
N PRO A 104 -9.13 -0.90 35.03
CA PRO A 104 -9.06 0.54 34.80
C PRO A 104 -9.03 0.92 33.31
N PRO A 105 -9.19 2.23 32.99
CA PRO A 105 -8.79 2.84 31.72
C PRO A 105 -7.42 2.39 31.21
N VAL A 106 -7.35 1.96 29.95
CA VAL A 106 -6.09 1.51 29.33
C VAL A 106 -5.46 2.62 28.49
N LEU A 107 -6.27 3.36 27.73
CA LEU A 107 -5.80 4.54 27.02
C LEU A 107 -5.53 5.70 27.98
N THR A 108 -4.39 6.36 27.82
CA THR A 108 -4.04 7.55 28.63
C THR A 108 -4.73 8.80 28.09
N ASP A 109 -4.91 9.81 28.93
CA ASP A 109 -5.47 11.10 28.46
C ASP A 109 -4.58 11.78 27.41
N PHE A 110 -3.27 11.52 27.43
CA PHE A 110 -2.35 12.00 26.41
C PHE A 110 -2.58 11.30 25.06
N ASP A 111 -2.83 9.99 25.05
CA ASP A 111 -3.20 9.27 23.83
C ASP A 111 -4.49 9.87 23.23
N LEU A 112 -5.52 10.09 24.06
CA LEU A 112 -6.80 10.68 23.63
C LEU A 112 -6.61 12.09 23.06
N TYR A 113 -5.78 12.92 23.70
CA TYR A 113 -5.44 14.26 23.23
C TYR A 113 -4.77 14.23 21.85
N LEU A 114 -3.73 13.41 21.68
CA LEU A 114 -3.02 13.32 20.41
C LEU A 114 -3.89 12.78 19.27
N ILE A 115 -4.82 11.87 19.57
CA ILE A 115 -5.79 11.36 18.57
C ILE A 115 -6.76 12.47 18.17
N GLY A 116 -7.29 13.24 19.12
CA GLY A 116 -8.18 14.37 18.84
C GLY A 116 -7.52 15.49 18.02
N GLU A 117 -6.23 15.75 18.26
CA GLU A 117 -5.42 16.69 17.46
C GLU A 117 -5.02 16.12 16.08
N GLY A 118 -5.16 14.81 15.89
CA GLY A 118 -4.76 14.10 14.68
C GLY A 118 -3.24 14.02 14.50
N THR A 119 -2.50 13.93 15.61
CA THR A 119 -1.03 13.94 15.66
C THR A 119 -0.41 12.70 16.31
N HIS A 120 -1.21 11.67 16.61
CA HIS A 120 -0.71 10.45 17.23
C HIS A 120 0.04 9.58 16.20
N GLN A 121 1.36 9.66 16.16
CA GLN A 121 2.21 8.99 15.16
C GLN A 121 2.09 7.46 15.17
N ARG A 122 1.85 6.85 16.35
CA ARG A 122 1.71 5.39 16.51
C ARG A 122 0.30 4.99 16.96
N ILE A 123 -0.72 5.55 16.33
CA ILE A 123 -2.13 5.32 16.69
C ILE A 123 -2.51 3.83 16.63
N PHE A 124 -1.85 3.05 15.77
CA PHE A 124 -1.98 1.60 15.67
C PHE A 124 -1.48 0.82 16.89
N GLU A 125 -0.77 1.44 17.84
CA GLU A 125 -0.44 0.81 19.12
C GLU A 125 -1.57 0.94 20.16
N LYS A 126 -2.63 1.69 19.82
CA LYS A 126 -3.65 2.15 20.77
C LYS A 126 -5.07 1.78 20.34
N LEU A 127 -5.42 2.03 19.07
CA LEU A 127 -6.70 1.66 18.49
C LEU A 127 -6.59 0.31 17.76
N GLY A 128 -7.67 -0.46 17.80
CA GLY A 128 -7.69 -1.84 17.33
C GLY A 128 -7.90 -2.83 18.48
N ALA A 129 -7.39 -4.05 18.29
CA ALA A 129 -7.33 -5.09 19.32
C ALA A 129 -5.88 -5.47 19.65
N HIS A 130 -5.48 -5.31 20.91
CA HIS A 130 -4.12 -5.59 21.36
C HIS A 130 -4.12 -6.65 22.47
N VAL A 131 -3.42 -7.75 22.21
CA VAL A 131 -3.06 -8.71 23.27
C VAL A 131 -2.10 -8.00 24.22
N ARG A 132 -2.48 -7.88 25.49
CA ARG A 132 -1.66 -7.19 26.49
C ARG A 132 -1.96 -7.67 27.90
N GLU A 133 -1.12 -7.23 28.83
CA GLU A 133 -1.31 -7.41 30.26
C GLU A 133 -1.81 -6.10 30.89
N VAL A 134 -2.83 -6.19 31.74
CA VAL A 134 -3.38 -5.09 32.55
C VAL A 134 -3.55 -5.62 33.97
N GLU A 135 -2.98 -4.92 34.96
CA GLU A 135 -3.01 -5.35 36.38
C GLU A 135 -2.57 -6.82 36.58
N GLY A 136 -1.55 -7.28 35.85
CA GLY A 136 -1.02 -8.65 35.93
C GLY A 136 -1.88 -9.73 35.23
N VAL A 137 -2.95 -9.34 34.54
CA VAL A 137 -3.85 -10.25 33.82
C VAL A 137 -3.67 -10.07 32.32
N ARG A 138 -3.37 -11.17 31.61
CA ARG A 138 -3.34 -11.19 30.16
C ARG A 138 -4.75 -11.22 29.58
N GLY A 139 -4.98 -10.45 28.53
CA GLY A 139 -6.25 -10.42 27.80
C GLY A 139 -6.13 -9.59 26.52
N VAL A 140 -7.25 -9.09 26.03
CA VAL A 140 -7.29 -8.24 24.83
C VAL A 140 -7.94 -6.90 25.17
N HIS A 141 -7.23 -5.82 24.87
CA HIS A 141 -7.77 -4.47 24.90
C HIS A 141 -8.30 -4.12 23.51
N PHE A 142 -9.54 -3.68 23.46
CA PHE A 142 -10.21 -3.19 22.26
C PHE A 142 -10.41 -1.70 22.38
N ALA A 143 -10.13 -0.95 21.31
CA ALA A 143 -10.46 0.46 21.24
C ALA A 143 -10.84 0.90 19.82
N VAL A 144 -11.93 1.67 19.70
CA VAL A 144 -12.47 2.12 18.41
C VAL A 144 -13.07 3.53 18.49
N TRP A 145 -12.87 4.32 17.45
CA TRP A 145 -13.43 5.66 17.34
C TRP A 145 -14.84 5.61 16.70
N ALA A 146 -15.85 6.02 17.47
CA ALA A 146 -17.26 6.06 17.06
C ALA A 146 -18.01 7.14 17.86
N PRO A 147 -17.72 8.44 17.63
CA PRO A 147 -18.18 9.54 18.46
C PRO A 147 -19.70 9.73 18.51
N ASN A 148 -20.43 9.29 17.48
CA ASN A 148 -21.88 9.41 17.40
C ASN A 148 -22.61 8.12 17.77
N ALA A 149 -21.90 7.12 18.29
CA ALA A 149 -22.53 5.92 18.81
C ALA A 149 -23.26 6.22 20.13
N ARG A 150 -24.44 5.64 20.32
CA ARG A 150 -25.09 5.53 21.63
C ARG A 150 -24.42 4.43 22.47
N ARG A 151 -23.98 3.36 21.81
CA ARG A 151 -23.28 2.23 22.41
C ARG A 151 -22.37 1.58 21.38
N VAL A 152 -21.19 1.14 21.82
CA VAL A 152 -20.36 0.16 21.11
C VAL A 152 -20.18 -1.08 21.98
N SER A 153 -20.20 -2.27 21.39
CA SER A 153 -19.83 -3.53 22.04
C SER A 153 -18.88 -4.32 21.18
N VAL A 154 -17.99 -5.08 21.82
CA VAL A 154 -17.20 -6.10 21.14
C VAL A 154 -18.05 -7.36 21.04
N VAL A 155 -18.22 -7.90 19.84
CA VAL A 155 -18.98 -9.13 19.58
C VAL A 155 -18.11 -10.15 18.87
N GLY A 156 -18.27 -11.42 19.21
CA GLY A 156 -17.49 -12.51 18.63
C GLY A 156 -17.92 -13.87 19.16
N ASP A 157 -17.21 -14.92 18.78
CA ASP A 157 -17.55 -16.30 19.17
C ASP A 157 -17.56 -16.46 20.71
N PHE A 158 -16.65 -15.80 21.41
CA PHE A 158 -16.52 -15.82 22.88
C PHE A 158 -17.77 -15.32 23.60
N ASN A 159 -18.60 -14.51 22.94
CA ASN A 159 -19.84 -14.00 23.50
C ASN A 159 -21.10 -14.33 22.68
N ALA A 160 -21.01 -15.33 21.79
CA ALA A 160 -22.08 -15.75 20.90
C ALA A 160 -22.63 -14.62 20.01
N TRP A 161 -21.76 -13.67 19.64
CA TRP A 161 -22.11 -12.48 18.85
C TRP A 161 -23.22 -11.60 19.47
N ASP A 162 -23.40 -11.66 20.79
CA ASP A 162 -24.41 -10.87 21.52
C ASP A 162 -23.81 -9.57 22.06
N GLY A 163 -24.14 -8.45 21.41
CA GLY A 163 -23.67 -7.11 21.77
C GLY A 163 -24.15 -6.59 23.12
N ARG A 164 -25.01 -7.31 23.84
CA ARG A 164 -25.41 -6.90 25.20
C ARG A 164 -24.40 -7.36 26.26
N ARG A 165 -23.52 -8.34 25.95
CA ARG A 165 -22.64 -9.00 26.94
C ARG A 165 -21.32 -8.27 27.19
N HIS A 166 -20.78 -7.58 26.18
CA HIS A 166 -19.51 -6.85 26.29
C HIS A 166 -19.60 -5.39 25.77
N PRO A 167 -20.51 -4.55 26.31
CA PRO A 167 -20.51 -3.12 26.02
C PRO A 167 -19.24 -2.42 26.49
N MET A 168 -18.74 -1.52 25.65
CA MET A 168 -17.53 -0.73 25.88
C MET A 168 -17.87 0.58 26.59
N ARG A 169 -16.88 1.22 27.22
CA ARG A 169 -17.03 2.60 27.72
C ARG A 169 -16.56 3.63 26.71
N VAL A 170 -17.30 4.72 26.56
CA VAL A 170 -16.80 5.91 25.89
C VAL A 170 -15.84 6.69 26.80
N ARG A 171 -14.74 7.19 26.24
CA ARG A 171 -13.73 7.96 26.95
C ARG A 171 -13.98 9.45 26.85
N GLY A 172 -14.80 9.96 27.77
CA GLY A 172 -15.13 11.38 27.84
C GLY A 172 -15.73 11.89 26.53
N THR A 173 -15.27 13.05 26.05
CA THR A 173 -15.73 13.66 24.79
C THR A 173 -14.92 13.23 23.57
N SER A 174 -13.95 12.32 23.71
CA SER A 174 -13.10 11.89 22.58
C SER A 174 -13.85 11.07 21.53
N GLY A 175 -14.98 10.46 21.91
CA GLY A 175 -15.70 9.52 21.06
C GLY A 175 -14.99 8.17 20.85
N ILE A 176 -13.91 7.92 21.58
CA ILE A 176 -13.20 6.64 21.58
C ILE A 176 -13.83 5.72 22.61
N TRP A 177 -14.19 4.53 22.17
CA TRP A 177 -14.74 3.46 23.00
C TRP A 177 -13.64 2.47 23.32
N GLU A 178 -13.57 1.99 24.57
CA GLU A 178 -12.63 0.93 24.94
C GLU A 178 -13.21 -0.13 25.88
N LEU A 179 -12.63 -1.32 25.84
CA LEU A 179 -12.88 -2.41 26.79
C LEU A 179 -11.65 -3.33 26.85
N PHE A 180 -11.25 -3.72 28.05
CA PHE A 180 -10.31 -4.82 28.25
C PHE A 180 -11.09 -6.08 28.63
N ILE A 181 -10.91 -7.16 27.86
CA ILE A 181 -11.51 -8.46 28.14
C ILE A 181 -10.40 -9.37 28.68
N PRO A 182 -10.38 -9.67 29.99
CA PRO A 182 -9.37 -10.52 30.59
C PRO A 182 -9.48 -11.95 30.05
N GLU A 183 -8.34 -12.65 30.00
CA GLU A 183 -8.25 -14.07 29.63
C GLU A 183 -8.74 -14.40 28.21
N LEU A 184 -9.09 -13.39 27.40
CA LEU A 184 -9.45 -13.58 26.01
C LEU A 184 -8.20 -13.97 25.20
N PRO A 185 -8.21 -15.12 24.49
CA PRO A 185 -7.04 -15.57 23.74
C PRO A 185 -6.87 -14.80 22.43
N GLU A 186 -5.64 -14.82 21.89
CA GLU A 186 -5.37 -14.46 20.50
C GLU A 186 -6.14 -15.39 19.53
N GLY A 187 -6.41 -14.92 18.32
CA GLY A 187 -7.05 -15.71 17.26
C GLY A 187 -8.57 -15.72 17.30
N VAL A 188 -9.19 -15.09 18.32
CA VAL A 188 -10.64 -14.95 18.37
C VAL A 188 -11.15 -14.02 17.27
N LEU A 189 -12.28 -14.42 16.67
CA LEU A 189 -13.03 -13.59 15.74
C LEU A 189 -13.80 -12.52 16.51
N TYR A 190 -13.77 -11.29 16.03
CA TYR A 190 -14.56 -10.20 16.58
C TYR A 190 -14.99 -9.17 15.54
N LYS A 191 -16.01 -8.40 15.92
CA LYS A 191 -16.47 -7.16 15.28
C LYS A 191 -16.92 -6.18 16.35
N PHE A 192 -17.17 -4.94 15.94
CA PHE A 192 -17.88 -3.96 16.75
C PHE A 192 -19.36 -3.93 16.37
N GLU A 193 -20.23 -4.12 17.35
CA GLU A 193 -21.66 -3.83 17.21
C GLU A 193 -21.93 -2.41 17.70
N ILE A 194 -22.28 -1.52 16.78
CA ILE A 194 -22.45 -0.09 17.02
C ILE A 194 -23.94 0.26 16.93
N LYS A 195 -24.51 0.74 18.03
CA LYS A 195 -25.85 1.32 18.05
C LYS A 195 -25.73 2.82 17.90
N SER A 196 -26.13 3.37 16.75
CA SER A 196 -26.03 4.80 16.49
C SER A 196 -27.00 5.61 17.36
N GLN A 197 -26.63 6.84 17.69
CA GLN A 197 -27.57 7.80 18.27
C GLN A 197 -28.61 8.30 17.25
N TYR A 198 -28.34 8.14 15.95
CA TYR A 198 -29.19 8.55 14.85
C TYR A 198 -29.88 7.35 14.19
N GLY A 199 -31.16 7.53 13.83
CA GLY A 199 -31.91 6.54 13.04
C GLY A 199 -32.10 5.16 13.68
N ASN A 200 -31.70 4.97 14.94
CA ASN A 200 -31.66 3.67 15.63
C ASN A 200 -30.91 2.58 14.84
N ALA A 201 -29.93 2.96 14.02
CA ALA A 201 -29.15 2.02 13.23
C ALA A 201 -28.32 1.11 14.15
N LEU A 202 -28.40 -0.21 13.92
CA LEU A 202 -27.55 -1.21 14.54
C LEU A 202 -26.60 -1.75 13.48
N LEU A 203 -25.32 -1.39 13.60
CA LEU A 203 -24.29 -1.64 12.62
C LEU A 203 -23.33 -2.70 13.15
N LEU A 204 -22.87 -3.59 12.27
CA LEU A 204 -21.86 -4.59 12.59
C LEU A 204 -20.62 -4.32 11.73
N LYS A 205 -19.56 -3.85 12.37
CA LYS A 205 -18.37 -3.30 11.71
C LYS A 205 -17.14 -4.15 11.99
N SER A 206 -16.35 -4.38 10.95
CA SER A 206 -14.98 -4.85 11.10
C SER A 206 -14.14 -3.74 11.74
N ASP A 207 -13.05 -4.11 12.42
CA ASP A 207 -12.18 -3.13 13.07
C ASP A 207 -11.40 -2.31 12.03
N PRO A 208 -11.53 -0.97 11.99
CA PRO A 208 -10.72 -0.13 11.12
C PRO A 208 -9.20 -0.32 11.31
N TYR A 209 -8.78 -0.63 12.53
CA TYR A 209 -7.40 -0.85 12.96
C TYR A 209 -7.07 -2.34 13.15
N GLY A 210 -7.90 -3.24 12.61
CA GLY A 210 -7.67 -4.67 12.67
C GLY A 210 -6.37 -5.09 11.98
N PHE A 211 -5.61 -6.01 12.60
CA PHE A 211 -4.34 -6.52 12.06
C PHE A 211 -4.47 -7.80 11.25
N PHE A 212 -5.61 -8.48 11.35
CA PHE A 212 -5.88 -9.70 10.60
C PHE A 212 -7.39 -9.87 10.43
N PHE A 213 -7.80 -10.45 9.30
CA PHE A 213 -9.21 -10.60 8.95
C PHE A 213 -9.49 -12.03 8.50
N GLU A 214 -10.74 -12.46 8.62
CA GLU A 214 -11.18 -13.68 7.96
C GLU A 214 -11.04 -13.54 6.43
N ARG A 215 -10.78 -14.68 5.77
CA ARG A 215 -10.72 -14.72 4.31
C ARG A 215 -12.06 -14.28 3.69
N PRO A 216 -12.05 -13.31 2.74
CA PRO A 216 -13.27 -12.92 2.03
C PRO A 216 -14.01 -14.11 1.41
N PRO A 217 -15.36 -14.09 1.38
CA PRO A 217 -16.25 -12.96 1.65
C PRO A 217 -16.61 -12.77 3.14
N LYS A 218 -16.00 -13.52 4.06
CA LYS A 218 -16.19 -13.27 5.49
C LYS A 218 -15.49 -11.98 5.91
N THR A 219 -15.94 -11.40 7.02
CA THR A 219 -15.57 -10.01 7.37
C THR A 219 -15.24 -9.82 8.85
N ALA A 220 -15.17 -10.86 9.68
CA ALA A 220 -14.71 -10.66 11.05
C ALA A 220 -13.23 -10.30 11.07
N THR A 221 -12.86 -9.45 12.02
CA THR A 221 -11.46 -9.19 12.36
C THR A 221 -11.01 -10.30 13.31
N ILE A 222 -9.72 -10.64 13.26
CA ILE A 222 -9.09 -11.67 14.09
C ILE A 222 -8.10 -10.97 15.01
N VAL A 223 -8.17 -11.24 16.31
CA VAL A 223 -7.15 -10.74 17.24
C VAL A 223 -5.80 -11.37 16.88
N PHE A 224 -4.81 -10.54 16.59
CA PHE A 224 -3.47 -10.99 16.20
C PHE A 224 -2.40 -10.23 16.97
N ASP A 225 -1.43 -10.96 17.53
CA ASP A 225 -0.30 -10.36 18.23
C ASP A 225 0.84 -10.04 17.25
N LEU A 226 1.02 -8.76 16.92
CA LEU A 226 2.07 -8.29 16.00
C LEU A 226 3.49 -8.63 16.46
N SER A 227 3.72 -8.93 17.75
CA SER A 227 5.05 -9.36 18.23
C SER A 227 5.52 -10.69 17.64
N ARG A 228 4.60 -11.44 17.00
CA ARG A 228 4.90 -12.67 16.27
C ARG A 228 5.64 -12.40 14.97
N CYS A 229 5.43 -11.25 14.33
CA CYS A 229 6.07 -10.87 13.08
C CYS A 229 7.57 -10.68 13.33
N ARG A 230 8.39 -11.60 12.84
CA ARG A 230 9.85 -11.61 13.04
C ARG A 230 10.56 -11.28 11.73
N PHE A 231 11.58 -10.43 11.83
CA PHE A 231 12.41 -10.02 10.70
C PHE A 231 13.87 -10.40 10.95
N ALA A 232 14.58 -10.75 9.88
CA ALA A 232 16.01 -11.07 9.86
C ALA A 232 16.79 -10.08 8.96
N ASP A 233 16.34 -8.82 8.90
CA ASP A 233 16.72 -7.84 7.88
C ASP A 233 17.42 -6.58 8.44
N GLU A 234 17.93 -6.61 9.67
CA GLU A 234 18.53 -5.42 10.30
C GLU A 234 19.67 -4.79 9.46
N ALA A 235 20.43 -5.63 8.74
CA ALA A 235 21.47 -5.16 7.84
C ALA A 235 20.88 -4.35 6.67
N TRP A 236 19.78 -4.82 6.08
CA TRP A 236 19.05 -4.12 5.04
C TRP A 236 18.52 -2.78 5.56
N MET A 237 17.85 -2.78 6.72
CA MET A 237 17.25 -1.57 7.29
C MET A 237 18.29 -0.46 7.58
N ARG A 238 19.53 -0.83 7.94
CA ARG A 238 20.64 0.14 8.08
C ARG A 238 21.11 0.73 6.75
N GLU A 239 21.00 -0.01 5.66
CA GLU A 239 21.43 0.40 4.32
C GLU A 239 20.32 1.02 3.47
N ARG A 240 19.05 0.90 3.89
CA ARG A 240 17.86 1.34 3.13
C ARG A 240 18.02 2.72 2.52
N ALA A 241 18.47 3.70 3.31
CA ALA A 241 18.64 5.08 2.85
C ALA A 241 19.65 5.22 1.69
N HIS A 242 20.71 4.40 1.68
CA HIS A 242 21.67 4.38 0.57
C HIS A 242 21.09 3.68 -0.66
N ARG A 243 20.35 2.57 -0.47
CA ARG A 243 19.75 1.79 -1.55
C ARG A 243 18.62 2.53 -2.28
N ASN A 244 17.94 3.41 -1.55
CA ASN A 244 16.83 4.23 -2.02
C ASN A 244 17.23 5.67 -2.37
N ALA A 245 18.52 6.00 -2.33
CA ALA A 245 18.98 7.33 -2.68
C ALA A 245 18.62 7.67 -4.14
N LEU A 246 18.44 8.96 -4.43
CA LEU A 246 18.08 9.41 -5.79
C LEU A 246 19.13 9.02 -6.84
N ASP A 247 20.40 8.92 -6.43
CA ASP A 247 21.54 8.50 -7.24
C ASP A 247 21.82 6.98 -7.17
N ALA A 248 20.95 6.18 -6.53
CA ALA A 248 21.03 4.73 -6.53
C ALA A 248 20.22 4.10 -7.69
N PRO A 249 20.55 2.87 -8.12
CA PRO A 249 19.76 2.17 -9.14
C PRO A 249 18.42 1.70 -8.57
N MET A 250 17.32 2.21 -9.15
CA MET A 250 15.97 1.73 -8.88
C MET A 250 15.34 1.16 -10.16
N ASN A 251 15.14 -0.15 -10.15
CA ASN A 251 14.53 -0.94 -11.23
C ASN A 251 13.49 -1.87 -10.60
N ILE A 252 12.22 -1.58 -10.85
CA ILE A 252 11.07 -2.10 -10.12
C ILE A 252 10.37 -3.15 -10.96
N TYR A 253 10.15 -4.33 -10.38
CA TYR A 253 9.26 -5.35 -10.91
C TYR A 253 7.90 -5.23 -10.21
N GLU A 254 6.89 -4.74 -10.91
CA GLU A 254 5.54 -4.56 -10.36
C GLU A 254 4.78 -5.89 -10.43
N VAL A 255 4.16 -6.29 -9.32
CA VAL A 255 3.60 -7.64 -9.11
C VAL A 255 2.23 -7.58 -8.42
N HIS A 256 1.26 -8.29 -8.99
CA HIS A 256 0.06 -8.71 -8.28
C HIS A 256 0.22 -10.15 -7.75
N LEU A 257 0.35 -10.30 -6.42
CA LEU A 257 0.71 -11.57 -5.78
C LEU A 257 -0.28 -12.70 -6.13
N GLY A 258 -1.58 -12.40 -6.23
CA GLY A 258 -2.62 -13.41 -6.46
C GLY A 258 -2.63 -14.01 -7.88
N SER A 259 -1.90 -13.42 -8.83
CA SER A 259 -1.91 -13.83 -10.24
C SER A 259 -0.53 -13.99 -10.86
N TRP A 260 0.56 -13.70 -10.13
CA TRP A 260 1.92 -13.94 -10.62
C TRP A 260 2.12 -15.43 -10.91
N ARG A 261 1.89 -16.27 -9.90
CA ARG A 261 1.84 -17.73 -9.99
C ARG A 261 0.73 -18.26 -9.10
N ARG A 262 0.05 -19.29 -9.59
CA ARG A 262 -1.02 -20.04 -8.91
C ARG A 262 -0.69 -21.52 -9.00
N VAL A 263 -1.34 -22.34 -8.19
CA VAL A 263 -1.12 -23.79 -8.11
C VAL A 263 -2.25 -24.51 -8.84
N PRO A 264 -2.06 -24.95 -10.11
CA PRO A 264 -3.13 -25.57 -10.91
C PRO A 264 -3.71 -26.83 -10.26
N GLU A 265 -2.86 -27.64 -9.63
CA GLU A 265 -3.22 -28.90 -8.97
C GLU A 265 -4.14 -28.69 -7.76
N GLU A 266 -4.12 -27.49 -7.18
CA GLU A 266 -4.92 -27.10 -6.02
C GLU A 266 -6.04 -26.12 -6.43
N GLY A 267 -6.71 -26.41 -7.53
CA GLY A 267 -7.85 -25.63 -8.00
C GLY A 267 -7.48 -24.20 -8.42
N ASN A 268 -6.26 -24.01 -8.94
CA ASN A 268 -5.73 -22.70 -9.32
C ASN A 268 -5.73 -21.69 -8.16
N ARG A 269 -5.42 -22.13 -6.93
CA ARG A 269 -5.28 -21.20 -5.79
C ARG A 269 -4.06 -20.29 -5.98
N PRO A 270 -4.07 -19.05 -5.45
CA PRO A 270 -2.86 -18.25 -5.36
C PRO A 270 -1.83 -18.91 -4.43
N LEU A 271 -0.55 -18.59 -4.64
CA LEU A 271 0.51 -18.93 -3.70
C LEU A 271 0.31 -18.15 -2.39
N THR A 272 0.68 -18.78 -1.28
CA THR A 272 0.80 -18.12 0.02
C THR A 272 2.03 -17.23 0.07
N TYR A 273 2.09 -16.29 1.02
CA TYR A 273 3.26 -15.43 1.23
C TYR A 273 4.56 -16.24 1.42
N ARG A 274 4.49 -17.38 2.13
CA ARG A 274 5.65 -18.27 2.33
C ARG A 274 6.09 -19.00 1.06
N GLU A 275 5.15 -19.37 0.20
CA GLU A 275 5.48 -20.08 -1.05
C GLU A 275 6.04 -19.13 -2.11
N ILE A 276 5.50 -17.90 -2.19
CA ILE A 276 5.91 -16.92 -3.21
C ILE A 276 7.22 -16.22 -2.83
N ALA A 277 7.50 -15.97 -1.55
CA ALA A 277 8.70 -15.25 -1.11
C ALA A 277 10.02 -15.78 -1.71
N PRO A 278 10.39 -17.08 -1.54
CA PRO A 278 11.65 -17.59 -2.09
C PRO A 278 11.64 -17.63 -3.62
N GLN A 279 10.48 -17.91 -4.24
CA GLN A 279 10.37 -17.99 -5.71
C GLN A 279 10.54 -16.62 -6.36
N LEU A 280 9.85 -15.61 -5.82
CA LEU A 280 9.89 -14.25 -6.33
C LEU A 280 11.25 -13.64 -6.06
N ALA A 281 11.83 -13.82 -4.86
CA ALA A 281 13.16 -13.32 -4.57
C ALA A 281 14.23 -13.91 -5.50
N ALA A 282 14.19 -15.23 -5.76
CA ALA A 282 15.09 -15.86 -6.72
C ALA A 282 14.90 -15.32 -8.14
N TYR A 283 13.65 -15.18 -8.58
CA TYR A 283 13.32 -14.66 -9.91
C TYR A 283 13.79 -13.21 -10.12
N VAL A 284 13.44 -12.32 -9.19
CA VAL A 284 13.78 -10.89 -9.21
C VAL A 284 15.29 -10.68 -9.19
N LYS A 285 16.00 -11.46 -8.37
CA LYS A 285 17.47 -11.45 -8.28
C LYS A 285 18.15 -11.97 -9.53
N GLU A 286 17.67 -13.07 -10.10
CA GLU A 286 18.16 -13.59 -11.39
C GLU A 286 17.99 -12.52 -12.48
N MET A 287 16.82 -11.90 -12.52
CA MET A 287 16.45 -10.89 -13.50
C MET A 287 17.18 -9.55 -13.29
N GLY A 288 17.80 -9.28 -12.13
CA GLY A 288 18.54 -8.04 -11.88
C GLY A 288 17.67 -6.82 -11.55
N TYR A 289 16.44 -7.04 -11.05
CA TYR A 289 15.63 -5.96 -10.47
C TYR A 289 16.15 -5.62 -9.06
N THR A 290 15.94 -4.38 -8.62
CA THR A 290 16.34 -3.93 -7.28
C THR A 290 15.18 -3.87 -6.30
N HIS A 291 13.96 -3.75 -6.81
CA HIS A 291 12.74 -3.62 -6.01
C HIS A 291 11.62 -4.47 -6.61
N VAL A 292 10.70 -4.87 -5.74
CA VAL A 292 9.36 -5.31 -6.10
C VAL A 292 8.36 -4.26 -5.64
N GLU A 293 7.45 -3.85 -6.52
CA GLU A 293 6.29 -3.05 -6.15
C GLU A 293 5.06 -3.94 -6.15
N LEU A 294 4.37 -4.03 -5.02
CA LEU A 294 3.18 -4.84 -4.87
C LEU A 294 1.94 -3.99 -5.10
N LEU A 295 1.05 -4.45 -6.00
CA LEU A 295 -0.34 -3.99 -6.00
C LEU A 295 -0.94 -4.16 -4.58
N PRO A 296 -1.99 -3.40 -4.22
CA PRO A 296 -2.37 -3.24 -2.83
C PRO A 296 -2.59 -4.56 -2.10
N ILE A 297 -1.82 -4.76 -1.03
CA ILE A 297 -1.91 -5.93 -0.15
C ILE A 297 -2.80 -5.70 1.07
N LEU A 298 -3.36 -4.49 1.22
CA LEU A 298 -4.35 -4.19 2.26
C LEU A 298 -5.54 -5.14 2.15
N GLU A 299 -6.21 -5.47 3.25
CA GLU A 299 -7.38 -6.33 3.19
C GLU A 299 -8.51 -5.67 2.39
N HIS A 300 -9.05 -6.40 1.42
CA HIS A 300 -10.04 -5.92 0.45
C HIS A 300 -11.08 -7.01 0.17
N PRO A 301 -12.37 -6.67 -0.03
CA PRO A 301 -13.42 -7.67 -0.14
C PRO A 301 -13.50 -8.35 -1.51
N PHE A 302 -12.97 -7.72 -2.57
CA PHE A 302 -13.19 -8.15 -3.95
C PHE A 302 -11.89 -8.23 -4.77
N ASP A 303 -11.58 -9.43 -5.28
CA ASP A 303 -10.36 -9.70 -6.07
C ASP A 303 -10.29 -8.86 -7.35
N GLY A 304 -11.44 -8.59 -7.98
CA GLY A 304 -11.51 -7.79 -9.21
C GLY A 304 -11.24 -6.30 -9.02
N SER A 305 -11.09 -5.83 -7.78
CA SER A 305 -10.57 -4.49 -7.50
C SER A 305 -9.04 -4.43 -7.57
N TRP A 306 -8.38 -5.57 -7.69
CA TRP A 306 -6.92 -5.75 -7.63
C TRP A 306 -6.27 -5.26 -6.33
N GLY A 307 -7.08 -4.99 -5.32
CA GLY A 307 -6.67 -4.43 -4.03
C GLY A 307 -7.02 -2.96 -3.83
N TYR A 308 -7.36 -2.21 -4.88
CA TYR A 308 -7.61 -0.76 -4.83
C TYR A 308 -8.92 -0.36 -4.10
N GLN A 309 -9.72 -1.33 -3.65
CA GLN A 309 -10.90 -1.08 -2.81
C GLN A 309 -10.70 -1.68 -1.43
N ALA A 310 -9.81 -1.08 -0.64
CA ALA A 310 -9.42 -1.58 0.68
C ALA A 310 -10.47 -1.32 1.76
N VAL A 311 -10.57 -2.25 2.72
CA VAL A 311 -11.39 -2.14 3.94
C VAL A 311 -10.56 -2.32 5.22
N GLY A 312 -9.44 -3.06 5.16
CA GLY A 312 -8.52 -3.25 6.28
C GLY A 312 -7.16 -2.59 6.01
N TYR A 313 -7.01 -1.35 6.47
CA TYR A 313 -5.83 -0.50 6.20
C TYR A 313 -4.59 -0.85 7.03
N TYR A 314 -4.75 -1.71 8.04
CA TYR A 314 -3.72 -2.13 8.98
C TYR A 314 -3.47 -3.65 8.94
N ALA A 315 -3.89 -4.33 7.87
CA ALA A 315 -3.69 -5.77 7.74
C ALA A 315 -3.28 -6.16 6.33
N PRO A 316 -2.29 -7.06 6.17
CA PRO A 316 -2.09 -7.74 4.90
C PRO A 316 -3.27 -8.68 4.65
N THR A 317 -3.69 -8.80 3.39
CA THR A 317 -4.84 -9.61 3.03
C THR A 317 -4.63 -11.07 3.42
N SER A 318 -5.65 -11.63 4.07
CA SER A 318 -5.68 -13.01 4.53
C SER A 318 -5.69 -14.05 3.39
N ARG A 319 -5.84 -13.62 2.13
CA ARG A 319 -5.82 -14.48 0.94
C ARG A 319 -4.56 -15.32 0.82
N TYR A 320 -3.42 -14.79 1.25
CA TYR A 320 -2.11 -15.42 1.05
C TYR A 320 -1.47 -15.90 2.36
N GLY A 321 -2.14 -15.73 3.51
CA GLY A 321 -1.63 -16.21 4.79
C GLY A 321 -1.88 -15.22 5.93
N SER A 322 -1.15 -15.44 7.02
CA SER A 322 -1.19 -14.61 8.21
C SER A 322 -0.28 -13.37 8.09
N PRO A 323 -0.43 -12.39 8.99
CA PRO A 323 0.46 -11.25 9.07
C PRO A 323 1.94 -11.63 9.27
N ASP A 324 2.24 -12.69 10.02
CA ASP A 324 3.60 -13.23 10.17
C ASP A 324 4.16 -13.79 8.85
N ASP A 325 3.30 -14.38 8.02
CA ASP A 325 3.73 -14.89 6.72
C ASP A 325 4.11 -13.74 5.76
N PHE A 326 3.44 -12.58 5.87
CA PHE A 326 3.82 -11.39 5.12
C PHE A 326 5.12 -10.76 5.66
N ALA A 327 5.33 -10.74 6.98
CA ALA A 327 6.62 -10.35 7.56
C ALA A 327 7.76 -11.24 7.06
N TYR A 328 7.54 -12.56 7.01
CA TYR A 328 8.48 -13.51 6.40
C TYR A 328 8.76 -13.19 4.92
N PHE A 329 7.73 -12.82 4.15
CA PHE A 329 7.89 -12.42 2.75
C PHE A 329 8.84 -11.22 2.62
N VAL A 330 8.59 -10.14 3.35
CA VAL A 330 9.42 -8.93 3.29
C VAL A 330 10.85 -9.24 3.74
N SER A 331 11.01 -9.92 4.88
CA SER A 331 12.32 -10.33 5.40
C SER A 331 13.11 -11.16 4.37
N THR A 332 12.46 -12.09 3.68
CA THR A 332 13.10 -12.94 2.66
C THR A 332 13.60 -12.12 1.48
N LEU A 333 12.84 -11.12 1.03
CA LEU A 333 13.26 -10.23 -0.06
C LEU A 333 14.46 -9.35 0.37
N HIS A 334 14.42 -8.80 1.58
CA HIS A 334 15.52 -8.01 2.14
C HIS A 334 16.82 -8.82 2.28
N GLU A 335 16.74 -10.06 2.77
CA GLU A 335 17.90 -10.98 2.84
C GLU A 335 18.50 -11.26 1.45
N GLN A 336 17.70 -11.15 0.39
CA GLN A 336 18.17 -11.28 -1.00
C GLN A 336 18.60 -9.94 -1.62
N GLY A 337 18.52 -8.84 -0.89
CA GLY A 337 18.93 -7.51 -1.33
C GLY A 337 17.89 -6.82 -2.24
N ILE A 338 16.61 -7.16 -2.08
CA ILE A 338 15.49 -6.64 -2.89
C ILE A 338 14.60 -5.78 -1.99
N GLY A 339 14.31 -4.55 -2.40
CA GLY A 339 13.38 -3.70 -1.67
C GLY A 339 11.91 -3.96 -1.98
N VAL A 340 11.03 -3.65 -1.04
CA VAL A 340 9.58 -3.85 -1.15
C VAL A 340 8.84 -2.52 -1.10
N ILE A 341 8.19 -2.15 -2.20
CA ILE A 341 7.30 -1.00 -2.31
C ILE A 341 5.86 -1.51 -2.28
N LEU A 342 4.98 -0.82 -1.55
CA LEU A 342 3.56 -1.17 -1.47
C LEU A 342 2.70 -0.09 -2.10
N ASP A 343 1.77 -0.49 -2.96
CA ASP A 343 0.66 0.36 -3.32
C ASP A 343 -0.23 0.58 -2.10
N TRP A 344 -0.37 1.85 -1.72
CA TRP A 344 -1.15 2.32 -0.59
C TRP A 344 -2.28 3.20 -1.11
N VAL A 345 -3.49 3.01 -0.57
CA VAL A 345 -4.74 3.51 -1.19
C VAL A 345 -5.46 4.53 -0.30
N PRO A 346 -4.91 5.75 -0.09
CA PRO A 346 -5.53 6.80 0.72
C PRO A 346 -6.57 7.64 -0.04
N ALA A 347 -6.77 7.39 -1.34
CA ALA A 347 -7.63 8.20 -2.19
C ALA A 347 -9.12 7.96 -1.91
N HIS A 348 -9.52 6.71 -1.67
CA HIS A 348 -10.92 6.34 -1.47
C HIS A 348 -11.06 4.98 -0.78
N PHE A 349 -12.29 4.61 -0.44
CA PHE A 349 -12.66 3.30 0.11
C PHE A 349 -14.06 2.89 -0.37
N PRO A 350 -14.41 1.58 -0.41
CA PRO A 350 -15.69 1.12 -0.95
C PRO A 350 -16.86 1.32 0.03
N LYS A 351 -18.09 1.16 -0.47
CA LYS A 351 -19.35 1.33 0.30
C LYS A 351 -19.76 0.08 1.10
N ASP A 352 -18.89 -0.92 1.20
CA ASP A 352 -19.15 -2.15 1.93
C ASP A 352 -19.58 -1.89 3.38
N ALA A 353 -20.74 -2.44 3.75
CA ALA A 353 -21.36 -2.15 5.04
C ALA A 353 -20.50 -2.55 6.26
N HIS A 354 -19.63 -3.55 6.12
CA HIS A 354 -18.72 -3.98 7.18
C HIS A 354 -17.51 -3.06 7.35
N GLY A 355 -17.16 -2.28 6.33
CA GLY A 355 -16.01 -1.36 6.31
C GLY A 355 -16.34 0.02 6.89
N LEU A 356 -15.62 1.04 6.41
CA LEU A 356 -15.63 2.40 6.99
C LEU A 356 -16.87 3.23 6.68
N ALA A 357 -17.67 2.84 5.68
CA ALA A 357 -18.82 3.62 5.22
C ALA A 357 -19.85 3.83 6.33
N PHE A 358 -20.25 5.08 6.59
CA PHE A 358 -21.28 5.43 7.56
C PHE A 358 -21.05 4.82 8.97
N PHE A 359 -19.79 4.81 9.41
CA PHE A 359 -19.27 3.91 10.45
C PHE A 359 -20.07 3.88 11.76
N ASP A 360 -20.42 5.05 12.30
CA ASP A 360 -21.14 5.22 13.58
C ASP A 360 -22.59 5.68 13.39
N GLY A 361 -23.13 5.52 12.18
CA GLY A 361 -24.42 6.08 11.76
C GLY A 361 -24.36 7.54 11.32
N THR A 362 -23.17 8.06 11.04
CA THR A 362 -22.91 9.33 10.38
C THR A 362 -21.83 9.18 9.32
N HIS A 363 -21.65 10.20 8.47
CA HIS A 363 -20.49 10.32 7.59
C HIS A 363 -19.23 10.62 8.41
N LEU A 364 -18.61 9.55 8.92
CA LEU A 364 -17.50 9.62 9.87
C LEU A 364 -16.16 9.74 9.15
N TYR A 365 -15.82 8.73 8.35
CA TYR A 365 -14.59 8.67 7.58
C TYR A 365 -14.73 9.41 6.25
N GLU A 366 -15.88 9.33 5.60
CA GLU A 366 -16.21 10.05 4.38
C GLU A 366 -16.73 11.47 4.64
N HIS A 367 -16.60 12.36 3.67
CA HIS A 367 -17.20 13.69 3.75
C HIS A 367 -18.74 13.59 3.57
N ALA A 368 -19.51 14.28 4.41
CA ALA A 368 -20.98 14.26 4.37
C ALA A 368 -21.64 14.89 3.14
N ASP A 369 -20.86 15.60 2.32
CA ASP A 369 -21.34 16.23 1.09
C ASP A 369 -20.89 15.34 -0.06
N PRO A 370 -21.79 14.66 -0.77
CA PRO A 370 -21.42 13.68 -1.79
C PRO A 370 -20.60 14.30 -2.94
N ARG A 371 -20.71 15.62 -3.15
CA ARG A 371 -19.90 16.35 -4.14
C ARG A 371 -18.42 16.40 -3.77
N ARG A 372 -18.08 16.16 -2.50
CA ARG A 372 -16.70 16.05 -1.97
C ARG A 372 -16.39 14.64 -1.44
N GLY A 373 -17.42 13.85 -1.13
CA GLY A 373 -17.33 12.59 -0.40
C GLY A 373 -17.50 11.33 -1.25
N GLU A 374 -17.77 11.44 -2.56
CA GLU A 374 -17.95 10.27 -3.42
C GLU A 374 -17.22 10.42 -4.77
N HIS A 375 -16.61 9.35 -5.27
CA HIS A 375 -16.21 9.26 -6.68
C HIS A 375 -17.37 8.70 -7.51
N PRO A 376 -18.01 9.52 -8.37
CA PRO A 376 -19.23 9.12 -9.06
C PRO A 376 -19.02 7.96 -10.04
N ASP A 377 -17.91 7.97 -10.79
CA ASP A 377 -17.62 6.93 -11.78
C ASP A 377 -17.15 5.60 -11.15
N TRP A 378 -16.64 5.63 -9.91
CA TRP A 378 -16.12 4.45 -9.22
C TRP A 378 -17.11 3.85 -8.22
N GLY A 379 -18.11 4.62 -7.80
CA GLY A 379 -19.06 4.21 -6.76
C GLY A 379 -18.44 4.09 -5.36
N THR A 380 -17.29 4.73 -5.12
CA THR A 380 -16.54 4.69 -3.86
C THR A 380 -16.68 5.99 -3.06
N LEU A 381 -16.27 5.97 -1.79
CA LEU A 381 -16.30 7.09 -0.87
C LEU A 381 -14.91 7.71 -0.72
N ILE A 382 -14.86 9.03 -0.55
CA ILE A 382 -13.63 9.82 -0.39
C ILE A 382 -13.48 10.18 1.08
N PHE A 383 -12.28 9.97 1.62
CA PHE A 383 -11.94 10.34 2.99
C PHE A 383 -12.11 11.85 3.25
N ASN A 384 -12.62 12.19 4.42
CA ASN A 384 -12.66 13.56 4.91
C ASN A 384 -11.29 13.97 5.47
N TYR A 385 -10.36 14.34 4.58
CA TYR A 385 -8.99 14.73 4.95
C TYR A 385 -8.91 15.92 5.93
N GLY A 386 -9.97 16.74 5.99
CA GLY A 386 -10.07 17.87 6.92
C GLY A 386 -10.32 17.46 8.37
N ARG A 387 -10.78 16.22 8.61
CA ARG A 387 -11.07 15.71 9.94
C ARG A 387 -9.84 15.09 10.58
N ASN A 388 -9.50 15.54 11.79
CA ASN A 388 -8.24 15.21 12.47
C ASN A 388 -8.03 13.70 12.62
N GLU A 389 -9.04 12.98 13.09
CA GLU A 389 -8.95 11.54 13.37
C GLU A 389 -8.88 10.72 12.07
N VAL A 390 -9.57 11.16 11.01
CA VAL A 390 -9.50 10.53 9.66
C VAL A 390 -8.11 10.73 9.06
N ARG A 391 -7.58 11.95 9.17
CA ARG A 391 -6.20 12.24 8.75
C ARG A 391 -5.21 11.39 9.54
N ASN A 392 -5.40 11.24 10.86
CA ASN A 392 -4.52 10.44 11.71
C ASN A 392 -4.62 8.93 11.40
N PHE A 393 -5.80 8.43 11.07
CA PHE A 393 -6.00 7.06 10.60
C PHE A 393 -5.14 6.77 9.36
N LEU A 394 -5.21 7.63 8.35
CA LEU A 394 -4.40 7.45 7.13
C LEU A 394 -2.90 7.60 7.41
N LEU A 395 -2.48 8.67 8.10
CA LEU A 395 -1.08 8.88 8.45
C LEU A 395 -0.51 7.72 9.28
N GLY A 396 -1.31 7.19 10.21
CA GLY A 396 -0.94 6.02 11.00
C GLY A 396 -0.81 4.75 10.16
N SER A 397 -1.68 4.54 9.16
CA SER A 397 -1.62 3.39 8.25
C SER A 397 -0.35 3.42 7.40
N ALA A 398 0.05 4.59 6.89
CA ALA A 398 1.31 4.74 6.18
C ALA A 398 2.53 4.35 7.04
N LEU A 399 2.63 4.92 8.25
CA LEU A 399 3.72 4.59 9.17
C LEU A 399 3.68 3.12 9.62
N PHE A 400 2.49 2.55 9.77
CA PHE A 400 2.34 1.15 10.15
C PHE A 400 3.03 0.21 9.15
N TRP A 401 2.83 0.40 7.83
CA TRP A 401 3.48 -0.44 6.83
C TRP A 401 5.00 -0.31 6.83
N LEU A 402 5.51 0.91 7.03
CA LEU A 402 6.95 1.19 7.03
C LEU A 402 7.65 0.75 8.34
N GLU A 403 6.98 0.88 9.49
CA GLU A 403 7.54 0.55 10.81
C GLU A 403 7.29 -0.92 11.22
N ARG A 404 6.11 -1.48 10.95
CA ARG A 404 5.74 -2.84 11.39
C ARG A 404 6.04 -3.92 10.35
N TYR A 405 5.99 -3.58 9.07
CA TYR A 405 6.28 -4.52 7.99
C TYR A 405 7.56 -4.21 7.23
N HIS A 406 8.31 -3.20 7.66
CA HIS A 406 9.60 -2.82 7.09
C HIS A 406 9.55 -2.49 5.58
N ALA A 407 8.39 -2.10 5.04
CA ALA A 407 8.32 -1.68 3.64
C ALA A 407 9.31 -0.54 3.35
N ASP A 408 9.89 -0.55 2.14
CA ASP A 408 10.90 0.41 1.70
C ASP A 408 10.30 1.63 1.02
N GLY A 409 9.04 1.55 0.62
CA GLY A 409 8.33 2.68 0.08
C GLY A 409 6.84 2.46 -0.08
N LEU A 410 6.12 3.55 -0.32
CA LEU A 410 4.69 3.56 -0.58
C LEU A 410 4.41 4.28 -1.90
N ARG A 411 3.65 3.64 -2.78
CA ARG A 411 3.14 4.24 -4.01
C ARG A 411 1.67 4.60 -3.82
N VAL A 412 1.30 5.83 -4.16
CA VAL A 412 -0.07 6.34 -4.09
C VAL A 412 -0.63 6.43 -5.50
N ASP A 413 -1.68 5.65 -5.75
CA ASP A 413 -2.47 5.68 -6.98
C ASP A 413 -3.37 6.90 -7.06
N ALA A 414 -3.62 7.36 -8.28
CA ALA A 414 -4.63 8.36 -8.63
C ALA A 414 -4.58 9.60 -7.74
N VAL A 415 -3.39 10.17 -7.49
CA VAL A 415 -3.24 11.38 -6.64
C VAL A 415 -4.07 12.55 -7.16
N ALA A 416 -4.28 12.63 -8.49
CA ALA A 416 -5.20 13.60 -9.09
C ALA A 416 -6.63 13.51 -8.54
N SER A 417 -7.12 12.30 -8.22
CA SER A 417 -8.45 12.10 -7.63
C SER A 417 -8.60 12.74 -6.26
N MET A 418 -7.48 12.91 -5.54
CA MET A 418 -7.42 13.56 -4.24
C MET A 418 -7.29 15.08 -4.39
N LEU A 419 -6.44 15.54 -5.33
CA LEU A 419 -6.05 16.95 -5.48
C LEU A 419 -7.17 17.85 -5.99
N TYR A 420 -8.13 17.32 -6.74
CA TYR A 420 -9.16 18.12 -7.40
C TYR A 420 -10.59 17.83 -6.91
N LEU A 421 -11.28 18.88 -6.51
CA LEU A 421 -12.69 18.85 -6.11
C LEU A 421 -13.63 18.54 -7.29
N ASP A 422 -13.18 18.79 -8.53
CA ASP A 422 -13.93 18.53 -9.76
C ASP A 422 -13.51 17.26 -10.50
N TYR A 423 -12.64 16.43 -9.91
CA TYR A 423 -12.21 15.16 -10.51
C TYR A 423 -13.41 14.28 -10.87
N SER A 424 -13.55 13.92 -12.16
CA SER A 424 -14.64 13.08 -12.68
C SER A 424 -16.06 13.68 -12.42
N ARG A 425 -16.17 15.01 -12.28
CA ARG A 425 -17.45 15.70 -12.05
C ARG A 425 -17.77 16.73 -13.14
N ARG A 426 -19.04 16.88 -13.50
CA ARG A 426 -19.48 17.89 -14.47
C ARG A 426 -19.64 19.27 -13.81
N PRO A 427 -19.67 20.37 -14.59
CA PRO A 427 -20.02 21.68 -14.05
C PRO A 427 -21.36 21.65 -13.30
N GLY A 428 -21.37 22.14 -12.06
CA GLY A 428 -22.54 22.13 -11.17
C GLY A 428 -22.63 20.90 -10.24
N GLU A 429 -21.79 19.88 -10.44
CA GLU A 429 -21.74 18.68 -9.59
C GLU A 429 -20.62 18.74 -8.52
N TRP A 430 -19.88 19.85 -8.44
CA TRP A 430 -18.82 20.09 -7.45
C TRP A 430 -18.90 21.50 -6.87
N VAL A 431 -18.15 21.75 -5.78
CA VAL A 431 -18.09 23.05 -5.09
C VAL A 431 -16.65 23.50 -4.98
N PRO A 432 -16.33 24.78 -5.28
CA PRO A 432 -14.98 25.29 -5.16
C PRO A 432 -14.50 25.39 -3.72
N ASN A 433 -13.17 25.45 -3.56
CA ASN A 433 -12.54 25.73 -2.28
C ASN A 433 -12.80 27.16 -1.81
N VAL A 434 -12.34 27.48 -0.60
CA VAL A 434 -12.56 28.80 0.04
C VAL A 434 -11.96 29.98 -0.75
N TYR A 435 -11.08 29.73 -1.71
CA TYR A 435 -10.46 30.73 -2.58
C TYR A 435 -11.06 30.76 -4.00
N GLY A 436 -12.07 29.92 -4.28
CA GLY A 436 -12.76 29.86 -5.57
C GLY A 436 -12.14 28.90 -6.59
N GLY A 437 -11.07 28.18 -6.24
CA GLY A 437 -10.42 27.20 -7.12
C GLY A 437 -10.97 25.77 -6.95
N ASN A 438 -10.47 24.84 -7.77
CA ASN A 438 -10.83 23.42 -7.71
C ASN A 438 -9.86 22.57 -6.89
N GLU A 439 -8.84 23.17 -6.28
CA GLU A 439 -7.85 22.46 -5.47
C GLU A 439 -8.47 22.02 -4.14
N ASN A 440 -8.29 20.75 -3.79
CA ASN A 440 -8.70 20.18 -2.53
C ASN A 440 -7.62 20.45 -1.46
N LEU A 441 -7.75 21.58 -0.77
CA LEU A 441 -6.75 22.09 0.18
C LEU A 441 -6.47 21.10 1.32
N GLU A 442 -7.49 20.41 1.80
CA GLU A 442 -7.37 19.43 2.87
C GLU A 442 -6.60 18.18 2.42
N ALA A 443 -6.79 17.73 1.18
CA ALA A 443 -6.01 16.62 0.61
C ALA A 443 -4.55 17.01 0.38
N ILE A 444 -4.30 18.24 -0.12
CA ILE A 444 -2.94 18.77 -0.28
C ILE A 444 -2.21 18.81 1.06
N ALA A 445 -2.84 19.37 2.09
CA ALA A 445 -2.27 19.43 3.44
C ALA A 445 -2.01 18.03 4.02
N PHE A 446 -2.91 17.07 3.77
CA PHE A 446 -2.70 15.68 4.15
C PHE A 446 -1.49 15.05 3.45
N LEU A 447 -1.35 15.20 2.12
CA LEU A 447 -0.25 14.62 1.35
C LEU A 447 1.10 15.22 1.78
N GLN A 448 1.15 16.53 2.02
CA GLN A 448 2.35 17.18 2.57
C GLN A 448 2.72 16.61 3.93
N ARG A 449 1.74 16.48 4.83
CA ARG A 449 1.96 15.91 6.17
C ARG A 449 2.39 14.45 6.13
N PHE A 450 1.80 13.66 5.23
CA PHE A 450 2.15 12.27 4.97
C PHE A 450 3.63 12.15 4.60
N ASN A 451 4.08 12.92 3.60
CA ASN A 451 5.46 12.89 3.18
C ASN A 451 6.42 13.40 4.27
N GLU A 452 6.06 14.46 5.00
CA GLU A 452 6.85 14.95 6.13
C GLU A 452 7.05 13.87 7.21
N TRP A 453 5.99 13.15 7.57
CA TRP A 453 6.06 12.09 8.58
C TRP A 453 6.87 10.90 8.10
N VAL A 454 6.64 10.43 6.88
CA VAL A 454 7.39 9.30 6.30
C VAL A 454 8.89 9.60 6.28
N HIS A 455 9.29 10.76 5.72
CA HIS A 455 10.70 11.11 5.60
C HIS A 455 11.39 11.38 6.94
N ALA A 456 10.65 11.88 7.94
CA ALA A 456 11.19 12.15 9.27
C ALA A 456 11.29 10.89 10.16
N LEU A 457 10.29 10.02 10.11
CA LEU A 457 10.14 8.89 11.03
C LEU A 457 10.65 7.56 10.45
N CYS A 458 10.68 7.44 9.12
CA CYS A 458 11.17 6.28 8.40
C CYS A 458 12.29 6.66 7.41
N PRO A 459 13.48 7.12 7.88
CA PRO A 459 14.56 7.53 7.00
C PRO A 459 14.91 6.48 5.95
N GLY A 460 15.07 6.92 4.71
CA GLY A 460 15.36 6.05 3.56
C GLY A 460 14.14 5.39 2.92
N ALA A 461 12.95 5.47 3.53
CA ALA A 461 11.73 5.08 2.82
C ALA A 461 11.44 6.06 1.67
N VAL A 462 10.90 5.56 0.56
CA VAL A 462 10.50 6.41 -0.57
C VAL A 462 8.98 6.53 -0.67
N THR A 463 8.51 7.66 -1.20
CA THR A 463 7.10 7.85 -1.55
C THR A 463 6.98 8.14 -3.03
N ILE A 464 6.04 7.47 -3.70
CA ILE A 464 5.87 7.52 -5.16
C ILE A 464 4.44 7.97 -5.45
N ALA A 465 4.27 8.96 -6.33
CA ALA A 465 2.95 9.41 -6.77
C ALA A 465 2.69 9.02 -8.23
N GLU A 466 1.51 8.45 -8.49
CA GLU A 466 0.88 8.54 -9.81
C GLU A 466 -0.04 9.74 -9.82
N GLU A 467 0.35 10.74 -10.61
CA GLU A 467 -0.39 11.99 -10.73
C GLU A 467 -0.42 12.37 -12.22
N SER A 468 -1.61 12.31 -12.79
CA SER A 468 -1.85 12.35 -14.24
C SER A 468 -2.35 13.70 -14.76
N THR A 469 -2.45 14.72 -13.90
CA THR A 469 -2.59 16.11 -14.31
C THR A 469 -1.23 16.80 -14.27
N ALA A 470 -1.05 17.96 -14.87
CA ALA A 470 0.24 18.64 -14.85
C ALA A 470 0.52 19.34 -13.50
N TRP A 471 0.15 18.73 -12.35
CA TRP A 471 0.37 19.34 -11.04
C TRP A 471 1.88 19.55 -10.84
N PRO A 472 2.32 20.77 -10.50
CA PRO A 472 3.74 21.07 -10.37
C PRO A 472 4.28 20.63 -9.01
N MET A 473 5.59 20.34 -8.95
CA MET A 473 6.34 20.11 -7.71
C MET A 473 5.81 18.92 -6.89
N VAL A 474 5.28 17.88 -7.54
CA VAL A 474 4.78 16.68 -6.87
C VAL A 474 5.90 15.99 -6.07
N SER A 475 7.07 15.86 -6.68
CA SER A 475 8.25 15.21 -6.09
C SER A 475 9.30 16.21 -5.59
N ARG A 476 8.83 17.35 -5.08
CA ARG A 476 9.68 18.39 -4.47
C ARG A 476 9.33 18.58 -2.99
N PRO A 477 10.28 19.07 -2.16
CA PRO A 477 10.04 19.26 -0.73
C PRO A 477 8.87 20.18 -0.39
N THR A 478 8.18 19.89 0.70
CA THR A 478 7.00 20.67 1.15
C THR A 478 7.35 22.12 1.49
N TYR A 479 8.54 22.39 2.02
CA TYR A 479 9.02 23.74 2.32
C TYR A 479 9.28 24.61 1.08
N LEU A 480 9.30 24.03 -0.13
CA LEU A 480 9.34 24.76 -1.41
C LEU A 480 7.95 24.88 -2.06
N GLY A 481 6.90 24.40 -1.40
CA GLY A 481 5.54 24.34 -1.94
C GLY A 481 5.21 23.04 -2.69
N GLY A 482 6.08 22.03 -2.65
CA GLY A 482 5.80 20.72 -3.24
C GLY A 482 4.87 19.85 -2.40
N LEU A 483 4.49 18.69 -2.94
CA LEU A 483 3.71 17.68 -2.20
C LEU A 483 4.59 16.79 -1.30
N GLY A 484 5.90 16.76 -1.53
CA GLY A 484 6.87 16.03 -0.70
C GLY A 484 7.19 14.60 -1.15
N PHE A 485 6.64 14.13 -2.27
CA PHE A 485 6.94 12.78 -2.75
C PHE A 485 8.43 12.64 -3.13
N THR A 486 8.99 11.43 -3.00
CA THR A 486 10.34 11.14 -3.51
C THR A 486 10.33 11.10 -5.05
N PHE A 487 9.33 10.43 -5.63
CA PHE A 487 9.22 10.24 -7.07
C PHE A 487 7.80 10.48 -7.61
N LYS A 488 7.71 10.75 -8.91
CA LYS A 488 6.45 10.80 -9.69
C LYS A 488 6.52 9.86 -10.87
N TRP A 489 5.46 9.12 -11.17
CA TRP A 489 5.33 8.37 -12.42
C TRP A 489 5.23 9.32 -13.62
N ASN A 490 6.03 9.10 -14.66
CA ASN A 490 6.00 9.91 -15.89
C ASN A 490 4.92 9.38 -16.86
N MET A 491 3.67 9.67 -16.55
CA MET A 491 2.52 9.25 -17.37
C MET A 491 2.56 9.85 -18.79
N GLY A 492 3.14 11.04 -18.95
CA GLY A 492 3.35 11.65 -20.27
C GLY A 492 4.31 10.84 -21.14
N TRP A 493 5.48 10.48 -20.60
CA TRP A 493 6.45 9.62 -21.29
C TRP A 493 5.84 8.26 -21.65
N MET A 494 5.13 7.64 -20.71
CA MET A 494 4.51 6.33 -20.94
C MET A 494 3.51 6.40 -22.11
N ASN A 495 2.59 7.37 -22.08
CA ASN A 495 1.55 7.52 -23.09
C ASN A 495 2.14 7.82 -24.48
N ASP A 496 3.06 8.78 -24.57
CA ASP A 496 3.65 9.17 -25.85
C ASP A 496 4.54 8.04 -26.42
N THR A 497 5.32 7.37 -25.57
CA THR A 497 6.19 6.27 -26.00
C THR A 497 5.38 5.06 -26.48
N LEU A 498 4.35 4.62 -25.73
CA LEU A 498 3.53 3.49 -26.16
C LEU A 498 2.72 3.81 -27.43
N ARG A 499 2.21 5.04 -27.56
CA ARG A 499 1.54 5.50 -28.78
C ARG A 499 2.49 5.49 -29.98
N TYR A 500 3.71 5.97 -29.79
CA TYR A 500 4.73 5.96 -30.83
C TYR A 500 5.09 4.54 -31.27
N MET A 501 5.34 3.65 -30.29
CA MET A 501 5.73 2.26 -30.55
C MET A 501 4.61 1.46 -31.23
N ALA A 502 3.34 1.75 -30.95
CA ALA A 502 2.20 1.09 -31.58
C ALA A 502 1.98 1.49 -33.06
N LYS A 503 2.58 2.59 -33.52
CA LYS A 503 2.48 3.01 -34.93
C LYS A 503 3.33 2.12 -35.82
N ASP A 504 2.80 1.81 -37.00
CA ASP A 504 3.58 1.24 -38.09
C ASP A 504 4.89 2.05 -38.28
N PRO A 505 6.06 1.40 -38.37
CA PRO A 505 7.34 2.09 -38.51
C PRO A 505 7.40 3.14 -39.61
N ILE A 506 6.66 2.98 -40.74
CA ILE A 506 6.66 3.98 -41.81
C ILE A 506 6.02 5.32 -41.41
N HIS A 507 5.13 5.29 -40.41
CA HIS A 507 4.43 6.47 -39.91
C HIS A 507 5.16 7.16 -38.74
N ARG A 508 6.15 6.52 -38.11
CA ARG A 508 6.86 7.05 -36.94
C ARG A 508 7.53 8.39 -37.20
N LYS A 509 7.99 8.64 -38.43
CA LYS A 509 8.57 9.93 -38.85
C LYS A 509 7.65 11.14 -38.62
N TYR A 510 6.32 10.96 -38.67
CA TYR A 510 5.35 12.03 -38.44
C TYR A 510 5.08 12.29 -36.95
N HIS A 511 5.62 11.45 -36.08
CA HIS A 511 5.37 11.41 -34.64
C HIS A 511 6.66 11.45 -33.83
N HIS A 512 7.78 11.85 -34.45
CA HIS A 512 9.09 11.83 -33.81
C HIS A 512 9.15 12.65 -32.51
N ASN A 513 8.30 13.67 -32.39
CA ASN A 513 8.14 14.46 -31.17
C ASN A 513 7.64 13.63 -29.97
N GLU A 514 6.89 12.55 -30.18
CA GLU A 514 6.41 11.66 -29.11
C GLU A 514 7.58 11.00 -28.34
N LEU A 515 8.76 10.86 -28.96
CA LEU A 515 9.98 10.37 -28.29
C LEU A 515 10.86 11.46 -27.66
N THR A 516 10.72 12.72 -28.08
CA THR A 516 11.62 13.79 -27.67
C THR A 516 10.99 14.76 -26.68
N PHE A 517 9.66 14.81 -26.63
CA PHE A 517 8.91 15.78 -25.85
C PHE A 517 9.07 15.60 -24.33
N SER A 518 9.13 14.36 -23.83
CA SER A 518 9.30 14.08 -22.39
C SER A 518 10.55 14.75 -21.80
N LEU A 519 11.61 14.89 -22.59
CA LEU A 519 12.87 15.50 -22.16
C LEU A 519 12.80 17.03 -22.00
N MET A 520 11.76 17.68 -22.52
CA MET A 520 11.49 19.09 -22.22
C MET A 520 11.18 19.34 -20.74
N TYR A 521 10.65 18.31 -20.05
CA TYR A 521 10.26 18.41 -18.65
C TYR A 521 10.82 17.29 -17.77
N ALA A 522 11.65 16.36 -18.29
CA ALA A 522 12.17 15.20 -17.55
C ALA A 522 12.95 15.55 -16.26
N PHE A 523 13.42 16.79 -16.13
CA PHE A 523 14.15 17.26 -14.94
C PHE A 523 13.30 18.15 -14.01
N SER A 524 12.01 18.34 -14.31
CA SER A 524 11.09 19.11 -13.46
C SER A 524 10.74 18.35 -12.18
N GLU A 525 10.72 17.02 -12.25
CA GLU A 525 10.36 16.07 -11.18
C GLU A 525 11.39 14.93 -11.15
N ASN A 526 11.38 14.16 -10.07
CA ASN A 526 12.13 12.91 -9.98
C ASN A 526 11.28 11.78 -10.57
N TYR A 527 11.40 11.54 -11.88
CA TYR A 527 10.52 10.61 -12.57
C TYR A 527 10.90 9.13 -12.41
N ILE A 528 9.89 8.28 -12.26
CA ILE A 528 9.90 6.86 -12.65
C ILE A 528 9.25 6.75 -14.03
N LEU A 529 9.77 5.89 -14.89
CA LEU A 529 9.21 5.56 -16.20
C LEU A 529 8.41 4.26 -16.05
N PRO A 530 7.06 4.32 -15.93
CA PRO A 530 6.26 3.13 -15.70
C PRO A 530 5.78 2.49 -17.01
N LEU A 531 5.88 1.16 -17.08
CA LEU A 531 5.06 0.32 -17.94
C LEU A 531 4.28 -0.63 -17.02
N SER A 532 3.21 -0.11 -16.42
CA SER A 532 2.50 -0.74 -15.30
C SER A 532 1.36 -1.68 -15.74
N HIS A 533 0.73 -2.31 -14.76
CA HIS A 533 -0.42 -3.21 -14.93
C HIS A 533 -1.59 -2.57 -15.71
N ASP A 534 -1.86 -1.29 -15.48
CA ASP A 534 -2.93 -0.55 -16.15
C ASP A 534 -2.77 -0.46 -17.67
N GLU A 535 -1.56 -0.63 -18.18
CA GLU A 535 -1.27 -0.52 -19.59
C GLU A 535 -1.45 -1.84 -20.35
N VAL A 536 -1.74 -2.94 -19.66
CA VAL A 536 -1.85 -4.28 -20.28
C VAL A 536 -3.19 -4.98 -19.99
N VAL A 537 -4.25 -4.19 -19.82
CA VAL A 537 -5.62 -4.63 -19.48
C VAL A 537 -6.68 -3.85 -20.27
N HIS A 538 -7.95 -4.20 -20.09
CA HIS A 538 -9.12 -3.46 -20.59
C HIS A 538 -9.10 -3.18 -22.11
N GLY A 539 -8.61 -4.12 -22.91
CA GLY A 539 -8.55 -3.98 -24.36
C GLY A 539 -7.35 -3.19 -24.87
N LYS A 540 -6.45 -2.72 -23.98
CA LYS A 540 -5.22 -2.01 -24.36
C LYS A 540 -4.15 -2.94 -24.96
N ARG A 541 -4.34 -4.26 -24.93
CA ARG A 541 -3.40 -5.33 -25.32
C ARG A 541 -2.18 -5.43 -24.40
N SER A 542 -1.51 -6.58 -24.42
CA SER A 542 -0.19 -6.74 -23.79
C SER A 542 0.87 -5.85 -24.47
N LEU A 543 2.02 -5.63 -23.82
CA LEU A 543 3.11 -4.84 -24.41
C LEU A 543 3.58 -5.42 -25.76
N LEU A 544 3.66 -6.75 -25.89
CA LEU A 544 4.05 -7.40 -27.15
C LEU A 544 2.99 -7.21 -28.24
N GLU A 545 1.70 -7.29 -27.90
CA GLU A 545 0.60 -7.13 -28.86
C GLU A 545 0.35 -5.69 -29.29
N LYS A 546 0.86 -4.70 -28.55
CA LYS A 546 0.90 -3.30 -29.01
C LYS A 546 1.86 -3.11 -30.18
N MET A 547 2.91 -3.95 -30.29
CA MET A 547 3.93 -3.76 -31.30
C MET A 547 3.41 -4.12 -32.71
N PRO A 548 3.75 -3.33 -33.75
CA PRO A 548 3.35 -3.60 -35.12
C PRO A 548 4.27 -4.61 -35.80
N GLY A 549 3.83 -5.12 -36.95
CA GLY A 549 4.61 -5.99 -37.81
C GLY A 549 4.43 -7.49 -37.53
N ASP A 550 5.29 -8.29 -38.15
CA ASP A 550 5.32 -9.73 -37.95
C ASP A 550 5.85 -10.13 -36.55
N ARG A 551 5.88 -11.43 -36.27
CA ARG A 551 6.33 -11.94 -34.96
C ARG A 551 7.74 -11.44 -34.62
N TRP A 552 8.68 -11.46 -35.56
CA TRP A 552 10.05 -11.01 -35.29
C TRP A 552 10.09 -9.50 -34.98
N GLN A 553 9.37 -8.70 -35.78
CA GLN A 553 9.28 -7.25 -35.59
C GLN A 553 8.61 -6.88 -34.27
N LYS A 554 7.61 -7.64 -33.80
CA LYS A 554 6.99 -7.43 -32.49
C LYS A 554 8.00 -7.56 -31.35
N PHE A 555 8.80 -8.63 -31.35
CA PHE A 555 9.86 -8.82 -30.36
C PHE A 555 10.97 -7.76 -30.50
N ALA A 556 11.39 -7.43 -31.72
CA ALA A 556 12.41 -6.40 -31.95
C ALA A 556 11.97 -5.02 -31.43
N ASN A 557 10.73 -4.61 -31.73
CA ASN A 557 10.15 -3.39 -31.18
C ASN A 557 10.11 -3.40 -29.64
N LEU A 558 9.76 -4.52 -29.02
CA LEU A 558 9.70 -4.61 -27.57
C LEU A 558 11.09 -4.49 -26.93
N ARG A 559 12.11 -5.12 -27.51
CA ARG A 559 13.51 -4.93 -27.09
C ARG A 559 13.95 -3.48 -27.27
N LEU A 560 13.63 -2.86 -28.41
CA LEU A 560 13.94 -1.46 -28.68
C LEU A 560 13.27 -0.52 -27.66
N LEU A 561 11.99 -0.74 -27.32
CA LEU A 561 11.28 0.02 -26.29
C LEU A 561 12.02 -0.04 -24.95
N TYR A 562 12.34 -1.24 -24.48
CA TYR A 562 13.02 -1.42 -23.20
C TYR A 562 14.44 -0.82 -23.21
N GLY A 563 15.18 -1.01 -24.29
CA GLY A 563 16.49 -0.39 -24.47
C GLY A 563 16.45 1.14 -24.42
N TYR A 564 15.46 1.74 -25.09
CA TYR A 564 15.21 3.18 -25.02
C TYR A 564 14.79 3.64 -23.62
N MET A 565 13.87 2.92 -22.96
CA MET A 565 13.43 3.20 -21.59
C MET A 565 14.60 3.22 -20.61
N PHE A 566 15.55 2.30 -20.76
CA PHE A 566 16.74 2.22 -19.89
C PHE A 566 17.75 3.35 -20.18
N GLY A 567 17.88 3.75 -21.45
CA GLY A 567 18.67 4.91 -21.85
C GLY A 567 18.05 6.25 -21.44
N HIS A 568 16.72 6.36 -21.38
CA HIS A 568 16.02 7.59 -21.00
C HIS A 568 16.27 7.92 -19.49
N PRO A 569 16.41 9.21 -19.09
CA PRO A 569 16.53 9.58 -17.67
C PRO A 569 15.29 9.21 -16.84
N GLY A 570 15.51 8.77 -15.59
CA GLY A 570 14.47 8.41 -14.63
C GLY A 570 14.54 6.93 -14.21
N LYS A 571 13.93 6.58 -13.08
CA LYS A 571 13.91 5.18 -12.58
C LYS A 571 13.00 4.29 -13.42
N LYS A 572 13.08 2.97 -13.28
CA LYS A 572 12.41 2.00 -14.17
C LYS A 572 11.35 1.20 -13.42
N LEU A 573 10.19 0.97 -14.07
CA LEU A 573 9.18 0.04 -13.59
C LEU A 573 8.60 -0.77 -14.75
N LEU A 574 8.56 -2.09 -14.59
CA LEU A 574 7.95 -3.02 -15.55
C LEU A 574 7.02 -3.99 -14.82
N PHE A 575 5.79 -4.10 -15.29
CA PHE A 575 4.82 -5.05 -14.78
C PHE A 575 5.11 -6.49 -15.23
N MET A 576 4.86 -7.42 -14.32
CA MET A 576 5.00 -8.86 -14.54
C MET A 576 4.30 -9.35 -15.83
N GLY A 577 4.96 -10.23 -16.56
CA GLY A 577 4.53 -10.70 -17.89
C GLY A 577 5.12 -9.91 -19.05
N GLY A 578 5.52 -8.64 -18.83
CA GLY A 578 6.17 -7.81 -19.84
C GLY A 578 7.58 -8.29 -20.20
N GLU A 579 8.30 -8.85 -19.24
CA GLU A 579 9.71 -9.23 -19.33
C GLU A 579 9.97 -10.44 -20.24
N PHE A 580 8.99 -11.34 -20.39
CA PHE A 580 9.05 -12.47 -21.34
C PHE A 580 8.08 -12.31 -22.51
N GLY A 581 7.43 -11.14 -22.62
CA GLY A 581 6.55 -10.81 -23.75
C GLY A 581 5.30 -11.67 -23.79
N GLN A 582 4.50 -11.66 -22.71
CA GLN A 582 3.20 -12.33 -22.72
C GLN A 582 2.31 -11.79 -23.86
N TRP A 583 1.58 -12.69 -24.52
CA TRP A 583 0.66 -12.35 -25.61
C TRP A 583 -0.66 -11.78 -25.10
N ARG A 584 -1.23 -12.41 -24.08
CA ARG A 584 -2.52 -12.02 -23.53
C ARG A 584 -2.38 -10.81 -22.61
N GLU A 585 -3.44 -10.02 -22.56
CA GLU A 585 -3.63 -9.06 -21.46
C GLU A 585 -3.54 -9.76 -20.11
N TRP A 586 -3.14 -9.00 -19.10
CA TRP A 586 -3.13 -9.52 -17.74
C TRP A 586 -4.57 -9.84 -17.30
N ASP A 587 -4.72 -11.03 -16.72
CA ASP A 587 -5.96 -11.52 -16.14
C ASP A 587 -5.68 -11.88 -14.68
N VAL A 588 -6.32 -11.15 -13.77
CA VAL A 588 -6.15 -11.33 -12.32
C VAL A 588 -6.59 -12.73 -11.84
N THR A 589 -7.42 -13.43 -12.63
CA THR A 589 -8.00 -14.73 -12.24
C THR A 589 -7.10 -15.91 -12.60
N THR A 590 -6.05 -15.71 -13.39
CA THR A 590 -5.14 -16.77 -13.84
C THR A 590 -3.69 -16.51 -13.44
N SER A 591 -2.84 -17.53 -13.53
CA SER A 591 -1.38 -17.31 -13.53
C SER A 591 -0.98 -16.54 -14.78
N LEU A 592 0.20 -15.91 -14.75
CA LEU A 592 0.90 -15.52 -15.98
C LEU A 592 1.16 -16.74 -16.87
N ASP A 593 1.32 -16.50 -18.17
CA ASP A 593 1.53 -17.51 -19.21
C ASP A 593 2.98 -18.07 -19.19
N TRP A 594 3.43 -18.59 -18.06
CA TRP A 594 4.81 -19.11 -17.86
C TRP A 594 5.23 -20.18 -18.86
N HIS A 595 4.26 -20.91 -19.44
CA HIS A 595 4.52 -21.89 -20.49
C HIS A 595 5.16 -21.27 -21.74
N LEU A 596 5.01 -19.96 -21.99
CA LEU A 596 5.65 -19.26 -23.09
C LEU A 596 7.18 -19.31 -23.01
N LEU A 597 7.78 -19.50 -21.84
CA LEU A 597 9.23 -19.71 -21.73
C LEU A 597 9.71 -21.06 -22.32
N GLN A 598 8.80 -21.93 -22.75
CA GLN A 598 9.12 -23.10 -23.57
C GLN A 598 9.34 -22.75 -25.06
N ASP A 599 8.90 -21.55 -25.48
CA ASP A 599 9.14 -21.01 -26.81
C ASP A 599 10.41 -20.14 -26.85
N GLU A 600 11.22 -20.33 -27.89
CA GLU A 600 12.52 -19.67 -28.01
C GLU A 600 12.46 -18.13 -28.02
N PRO A 601 11.56 -17.46 -28.78
CA PRO A 601 11.50 -15.99 -28.79
C PRO A 601 11.23 -15.37 -27.41
N HIS A 602 10.42 -16.02 -26.58
CA HIS A 602 10.11 -15.56 -25.23
C HIS A 602 11.30 -15.74 -24.30
N ARG A 603 12.04 -16.86 -24.39
CA ARG A 603 13.31 -17.04 -23.66
C ARG A 603 14.36 -16.00 -24.04
N GLN A 604 14.44 -15.68 -25.33
CA GLN A 604 15.39 -14.70 -25.84
C GLN A 604 15.06 -13.28 -25.36
N LEU A 605 13.79 -12.91 -25.33
CA LEU A 605 13.35 -11.65 -24.73
C LEU A 605 13.57 -11.62 -23.21
N HIS A 606 13.24 -12.70 -22.51
CA HIS A 606 13.50 -12.83 -21.08
C HIS A 606 14.99 -12.67 -20.76
N ARG A 607 15.85 -13.32 -21.55
CA ARG A 607 17.31 -13.15 -21.47
C ARG A 607 17.74 -11.71 -21.76
N TYR A 608 17.16 -11.07 -22.78
CA TYR A 608 17.43 -9.68 -23.11
C TYR A 608 17.11 -8.74 -21.93
N VAL A 609 15.94 -8.88 -21.31
CA VAL A 609 15.53 -8.05 -20.16
C VAL A 609 16.45 -8.29 -18.96
N ARG A 610 16.79 -9.56 -18.69
CA ARG A 610 17.78 -9.90 -17.65
C ARG A 610 19.12 -9.20 -17.91
N ASP A 611 19.69 -9.38 -19.09
CA ASP A 611 21.01 -8.83 -19.42
C ASP A 611 20.98 -7.28 -19.44
N LEU A 612 19.86 -6.68 -19.86
CA LEU A 612 19.63 -5.22 -19.80
C LEU A 612 19.58 -4.70 -18.35
N ASN A 613 18.90 -5.42 -17.46
CA ASN A 613 18.84 -5.09 -16.04
C ASN A 613 20.23 -5.17 -15.39
N HIS A 614 21.02 -6.21 -15.67
CA HIS A 614 22.40 -6.29 -15.16
C HIS A 614 23.30 -5.21 -15.76
N PHE A 615 23.09 -4.83 -17.03
CA PHE A 615 23.76 -3.69 -17.65
C PHE A 615 23.44 -2.37 -16.93
N TYR A 616 22.17 -2.16 -16.55
CA TYR A 616 21.75 -1.01 -15.74
C TYR A 616 22.47 -0.92 -14.40
N LEU A 617 22.58 -2.05 -13.68
CA LEU A 617 23.27 -2.08 -12.40
C LEU A 617 24.78 -1.81 -12.53
N ALA A 618 25.38 -2.28 -13.63
CA ALA A 618 26.82 -2.17 -13.86
C ALA A 618 27.27 -0.78 -14.35
N GLU A 619 26.36 0.05 -14.85
CA GLU A 619 26.69 1.32 -15.53
C GLU A 619 26.13 2.54 -14.78
N PRO A 620 26.93 3.22 -13.93
CA PRO A 620 26.49 4.37 -13.14
C PRO A 620 25.88 5.53 -13.94
N ALA A 621 26.27 5.68 -15.21
CA ALA A 621 25.71 6.68 -16.12
C ALA A 621 24.19 6.54 -16.33
N LEU A 622 23.63 5.36 -16.03
CA LEU A 622 22.20 5.09 -16.20
C LEU A 622 21.34 5.45 -14.99
N TYR A 623 21.94 5.76 -13.82
CA TYR A 623 21.16 6.03 -12.60
C TYR A 623 21.68 7.16 -11.70
N GLU A 624 22.97 7.51 -11.69
CA GLU A 624 23.52 8.51 -10.73
C GLU A 624 23.03 9.95 -10.98
N CYS A 625 22.72 10.27 -12.23
CA CYS A 625 22.37 11.61 -12.70
C CYS A 625 20.98 11.67 -13.37
N ASP A 626 20.05 10.77 -13.02
CA ASP A 626 18.71 10.72 -13.65
C ASP A 626 17.93 12.05 -13.57
N PHE A 627 18.15 12.81 -12.50
CA PHE A 627 17.38 14.02 -12.18
C PHE A 627 18.16 15.31 -12.39
N GLU A 628 19.32 15.21 -13.05
CA GLU A 628 20.18 16.35 -13.35
C GLU A 628 20.30 16.50 -14.87
N PRO A 629 20.11 17.71 -15.43
CA PRO A 629 20.28 17.92 -16.87
C PRO A 629 21.65 17.49 -17.42
N HIS A 630 22.70 17.49 -16.58
CA HIS A 630 24.03 17.00 -16.96
C HIS A 630 24.07 15.50 -17.30
N GLY A 631 23.17 14.69 -16.72
CA GLY A 631 23.13 13.24 -16.92
C GLY A 631 22.70 12.79 -18.31
N PHE A 632 22.19 13.71 -19.13
CA PHE A 632 21.67 13.43 -20.47
C PHE A 632 22.07 14.52 -21.46
N GLU A 633 22.38 14.14 -22.69
CA GLU A 633 22.66 15.11 -23.74
C GLU A 633 22.27 14.54 -25.11
N TRP A 634 21.45 15.24 -25.88
CA TRP A 634 21.18 14.84 -27.25
C TRP A 634 22.46 14.90 -28.11
N ILE A 635 22.67 13.88 -28.93
CA ILE A 635 23.64 13.93 -30.04
C ILE A 635 22.88 14.31 -31.31
N ASP A 636 21.83 13.55 -31.62
CA ASP A 636 20.96 13.83 -32.75
C ASP A 636 19.55 13.33 -32.49
N PHE A 637 18.57 14.20 -32.68
CA PHE A 637 17.14 13.89 -32.64
C PHE A 637 16.43 14.47 -33.88
N ARG A 638 17.21 14.88 -34.90
CA ARG A 638 16.69 15.54 -36.10
C ARG A 638 16.49 14.55 -37.26
N ASP A 639 16.97 13.31 -37.14
CA ASP A 639 16.71 12.26 -38.12
C ASP A 639 15.32 11.64 -37.93
N TRP A 640 14.29 12.49 -38.03
CA TRP A 640 12.90 12.08 -37.97
C TRP A 640 12.51 11.21 -39.18
N GLU A 641 13.09 11.47 -40.36
CA GLU A 641 12.86 10.66 -41.57
C GLU A 641 13.34 9.22 -41.41
N GLY A 642 14.52 9.02 -40.84
CA GLY A 642 15.06 7.71 -40.47
C GLY A 642 14.42 7.12 -39.22
N SER A 643 13.69 7.95 -38.45
CA SER A 643 13.20 7.65 -37.10
C SER A 643 14.33 7.14 -36.22
N ILE A 644 15.44 7.90 -36.19
CA ILE A 644 16.64 7.60 -35.43
C ILE A 644 16.87 8.71 -34.40
N ILE A 645 17.19 8.30 -33.18
CA ILE A 645 17.69 9.23 -32.15
C ILE A 645 19.00 8.72 -31.59
N ALA A 646 19.85 9.63 -31.16
CA ALA A 646 21.10 9.35 -30.49
C ALA A 646 21.34 10.34 -29.34
N PHE A 647 21.79 9.82 -28.21
CA PHE A 647 22.01 10.63 -26.99
C PHE A 647 23.09 10.05 -26.09
N LEU A 648 23.60 10.88 -25.19
CA LEU A 648 24.58 10.54 -24.17
C LEU A 648 23.91 10.33 -22.81
N ARG A 649 24.49 9.42 -22.03
CA ARG A 649 24.27 9.30 -20.60
C ARG A 649 25.58 9.48 -19.85
N ARG A 650 25.55 10.27 -18.77
CA ARG A 650 26.72 10.62 -17.95
C ARG A 650 26.49 10.29 -16.48
N ALA A 651 27.56 9.92 -15.79
CA ALA A 651 27.60 9.72 -14.35
C ALA A 651 28.14 10.99 -13.64
N ARG A 652 28.17 11.03 -12.30
CA ARG A 652 28.70 12.18 -11.55
C ARG A 652 30.23 12.25 -11.56
N ARG A 653 30.89 11.09 -11.66
CA ARG A 653 32.36 10.93 -11.64
C ARG A 653 32.91 10.68 -13.03
N GLU A 654 34.24 10.52 -13.15
CA GLU A 654 34.96 10.15 -14.38
C GLU A 654 34.59 8.76 -14.96
N ALA A 655 33.40 8.23 -14.67
CA ALA A 655 32.91 7.04 -15.35
C ALA A 655 32.70 7.37 -16.84
N PRO A 656 33.05 6.45 -17.76
CA PRO A 656 32.85 6.70 -19.18
C PRO A 656 31.37 6.93 -19.49
N PHE A 657 31.08 7.94 -20.30
CA PHE A 657 29.73 8.16 -20.80
C PHE A 657 29.30 7.02 -21.73
N LEU A 658 27.99 6.84 -21.86
CA LEU A 658 27.38 5.91 -22.80
C LEU A 658 26.73 6.67 -23.94
N ILE A 659 26.88 6.18 -25.16
CA ILE A 659 26.16 6.67 -26.34
C ILE A 659 25.06 5.68 -26.70
N PHE A 660 23.80 6.09 -26.62
CA PHE A 660 22.67 5.33 -27.13
C PHE A 660 22.37 5.75 -28.56
N VAL A 661 22.10 4.78 -29.43
CA VAL A 661 21.55 5.03 -30.76
C VAL A 661 20.39 4.07 -31.01
N CYS A 662 19.22 4.62 -31.27
CA CYS A 662 17.98 3.87 -31.45
C CYS A 662 17.48 4.02 -32.88
N ASN A 663 17.33 2.91 -33.60
CA ASN A 663 16.70 2.87 -34.93
C ASN A 663 15.27 2.32 -34.79
N PHE A 664 14.27 3.18 -34.95
CA PHE A 664 12.86 2.82 -34.83
C PHE A 664 12.22 2.34 -36.14
N THR A 665 13.02 1.91 -37.12
CA THR A 665 12.52 1.30 -38.36
C THR A 665 13.14 -0.07 -38.61
N PRO A 666 12.46 -0.98 -39.34
CA PRO A 666 13.01 -2.30 -39.70
C PRO A 666 14.08 -2.22 -40.78
N VAL A 667 14.51 -1.02 -41.19
CA VAL A 667 15.52 -0.83 -42.21
C VAL A 667 16.89 -0.68 -41.53
N PRO A 668 17.84 -1.63 -41.73
CA PRO A 668 19.20 -1.48 -41.22
C PRO A 668 19.89 -0.31 -41.93
N ARG A 669 20.77 0.41 -41.22
CA ARG A 669 21.57 1.51 -41.79
C ARG A 669 23.06 1.16 -41.77
N PRO A 670 23.60 0.59 -42.86
CA PRO A 670 25.05 0.46 -42.98
C PRO A 670 25.69 1.83 -43.14
N ASP A 671 26.94 1.97 -42.68
CA ASP A 671 27.74 3.20 -42.82
C ASP A 671 27.07 4.48 -42.27
N TYR A 672 26.19 4.35 -41.27
CA TYR A 672 25.56 5.48 -40.62
C TYR A 672 26.62 6.31 -39.88
N ARG A 673 26.66 7.62 -40.11
CA ARG A 673 27.61 8.51 -39.44
C ARG A 673 26.97 9.16 -38.23
N LEU A 674 27.65 9.08 -37.09
CA LEU A 674 27.21 9.66 -35.83
C LEU A 674 28.29 10.58 -35.26
N GLY A 675 27.90 11.79 -34.82
CA GLY A 675 28.79 12.70 -34.11
C GLY A 675 29.15 12.17 -32.72
N VAL A 676 30.42 12.26 -32.32
CA VAL A 676 30.89 11.87 -30.98
C VAL A 676 31.75 12.97 -30.36
N PRO A 677 31.70 13.17 -29.03
CA PRO A 677 32.31 14.34 -28.39
C PRO A 677 33.85 14.25 -28.34
N GLU A 678 34.40 13.04 -28.30
CA GLU A 678 35.82 12.81 -28.00
C GLU A 678 36.47 11.87 -29.03
N PRO A 679 37.77 12.05 -29.33
CA PRO A 679 38.52 11.12 -30.18
C PRO A 679 38.74 9.78 -29.46
N GLY A 680 39.16 8.76 -30.21
CA GLY A 680 39.52 7.45 -29.66
C GLY A 680 38.73 6.32 -30.29
N MET A 681 38.69 5.20 -29.59
CA MET A 681 38.00 3.97 -30.02
C MET A 681 36.71 3.80 -29.21
N TYR A 682 35.63 3.44 -29.88
CA TYR A 682 34.33 3.18 -29.27
C TYR A 682 33.96 1.72 -29.46
N ARG A 683 33.54 1.06 -28.38
CA ARG A 683 33.08 -0.33 -28.39
C ARG A 683 31.56 -0.36 -28.27
N GLU A 684 30.91 -1.22 -29.06
CA GLU A 684 29.52 -1.61 -28.83
C GLU A 684 29.43 -2.50 -27.59
N VAL A 685 28.98 -1.92 -26.47
CA VAL A 685 28.86 -2.60 -25.19
C VAL A 685 27.52 -3.29 -25.00
N PHE A 686 26.49 -2.86 -25.73
CA PHE A 686 25.17 -3.48 -25.70
C PHE A 686 24.48 -3.34 -27.07
N ASN A 687 23.76 -4.36 -27.50
CA ASN A 687 23.02 -4.35 -28.77
C ASN A 687 21.80 -5.27 -28.66
N SER A 688 20.62 -4.67 -28.82
CA SER A 688 19.34 -5.38 -28.73
C SER A 688 19.02 -6.30 -29.92
N ASP A 689 19.78 -6.22 -31.02
CA ASP A 689 19.62 -7.07 -32.20
C ASP A 689 20.58 -8.27 -32.24
N ARG A 690 21.27 -8.57 -31.14
CA ARG A 690 22.11 -9.76 -31.07
C ARG A 690 21.29 -11.05 -31.22
N PRO A 691 21.84 -12.11 -31.85
CA PRO A 691 21.12 -13.36 -32.06
C PRO A 691 20.66 -14.04 -30.76
N GLU A 692 21.41 -13.92 -29.67
CA GLU A 692 20.99 -14.44 -28.35
C GLU A 692 19.73 -13.78 -27.79
N TYR A 693 19.33 -12.63 -28.32
CA TYR A 693 18.11 -11.90 -28.00
C TYR A 693 17.03 -12.06 -29.07
N GLY A 694 17.26 -12.89 -30.09
CA GLY A 694 16.33 -13.10 -31.21
C GLY A 694 16.40 -12.00 -32.26
N GLY A 695 17.49 -11.24 -32.30
CA GLY A 695 17.74 -10.26 -33.35
C GLY A 695 18.37 -10.85 -34.60
N SER A 696 18.56 -10.01 -35.62
CA SER A 696 19.07 -10.40 -36.93
C SER A 696 20.60 -10.53 -36.97
N GLY A 697 21.30 -10.07 -35.93
CA GLY A 697 22.75 -10.15 -35.81
C GLY A 697 23.50 -9.02 -36.50
N HIS A 698 22.83 -7.92 -36.88
CA HIS A 698 23.53 -6.71 -37.28
C HIS A 698 24.18 -6.06 -36.05
N GLY A 699 25.34 -5.44 -36.23
CA GLY A 699 26.06 -4.78 -35.13
C GLY A 699 27.46 -4.36 -35.52
N ASN A 700 28.21 -3.91 -34.53
CA ASN A 700 29.55 -3.37 -34.69
C ASN A 700 30.53 -4.24 -33.89
N PHE A 701 31.16 -5.22 -34.57
CA PHE A 701 32.01 -6.23 -33.94
C PHE A 701 33.45 -5.77 -33.68
N GLU A 702 33.90 -4.77 -34.44
CA GLU A 702 35.21 -4.16 -34.29
C GLU A 702 35.11 -2.83 -33.53
N LEU A 703 36.23 -2.35 -33.00
CA LEU A 703 36.30 -1.03 -32.39
C LEU A 703 36.07 0.07 -33.44
N LEU A 704 35.15 0.97 -33.14
CA LEU A 704 34.78 2.09 -34.00
C LEU A 704 35.73 3.26 -33.75
N ARG A 705 36.55 3.60 -34.73
CA ARG A 705 37.49 4.72 -34.63
C ARG A 705 36.80 6.05 -34.88
N ALA A 706 36.91 6.98 -33.93
CA ALA A 706 36.48 8.35 -34.13
C ALA A 706 37.41 9.08 -35.11
N GLU A 707 36.82 9.57 -36.20
CA GLU A 707 37.47 10.38 -37.22
C GLU A 707 37.31 11.86 -36.88
N PRO A 708 38.29 12.73 -37.17
CA PRO A 708 38.19 14.18 -37.00
C PRO A 708 37.33 14.82 -38.10
N ILE A 709 36.11 14.29 -38.28
CA ILE A 709 35.11 14.75 -39.23
C ILE A 709 33.91 15.23 -38.40
N PRO A 710 33.64 16.55 -38.36
CA PRO A 710 32.50 17.08 -37.64
C PRO A 710 31.16 16.53 -38.16
N TRP A 711 30.27 16.15 -37.25
CA TRP A 711 28.93 15.63 -37.56
C TRP A 711 27.98 15.84 -36.38
N SER A 712 26.69 16.09 -36.63
CA SER A 712 25.66 16.34 -35.60
C SER A 712 26.14 17.31 -34.49
N ASP A 713 26.77 18.43 -34.88
CA ASP A 713 27.30 19.46 -33.98
C ASP A 713 28.42 18.98 -33.02
N ARG A 714 29.13 17.90 -33.38
CA ARG A 714 30.27 17.34 -32.63
C ARG A 714 31.58 17.43 -33.43
N PRO A 715 32.75 17.51 -32.75
CA PRO A 715 34.05 17.65 -33.42
C PRO A 715 34.55 16.37 -34.11
N TYR A 716 34.11 15.19 -33.65
CA TYR A 716 34.47 13.89 -34.24
C TYR A 716 33.22 13.14 -34.68
N SER A 717 33.40 12.10 -35.50
CA SER A 717 32.33 11.16 -35.83
C SER A 717 32.84 9.76 -36.07
N ILE A 718 31.95 8.79 -35.93
CA ILE A 718 32.18 7.38 -36.21
C ILE A 718 31.23 6.92 -37.33
N ARG A 719 31.66 5.92 -38.10
CA ARG A 719 30.80 5.17 -39.01
C ARG A 719 30.42 3.86 -38.34
N LEU A 720 29.14 3.52 -38.35
CA LEU A 720 28.62 2.35 -37.67
C LEU A 720 27.45 1.75 -38.43
N THR A 721 27.16 0.49 -38.16
CA THR A 721 25.96 -0.19 -38.64
C THR A 721 24.88 -0.07 -37.59
N LEU A 722 23.73 0.51 -37.95
CA LEU A 722 22.53 0.49 -37.13
C LEU A 722 21.69 -0.74 -37.46
N PRO A 723 21.45 -1.64 -36.50
CA PRO A 723 20.57 -2.78 -36.69
C PRO A 723 19.10 -2.32 -36.89
N PRO A 724 18.25 -3.16 -37.49
CA PRO A 724 16.83 -2.87 -37.68
C PRO A 724 16.06 -2.99 -36.36
N LEU A 725 15.17 -2.03 -36.05
CA LEU A 725 14.34 -2.02 -34.83
C LEU A 725 15.14 -2.29 -33.56
N ALA A 726 16.20 -1.53 -33.32
CA ALA A 726 17.17 -1.84 -32.28
C ALA A 726 17.77 -0.60 -31.63
N VAL A 727 18.12 -0.76 -30.36
CA VAL A 727 19.11 0.09 -29.68
C VAL A 727 20.49 -0.57 -29.73
N ILE A 728 21.50 0.27 -29.93
CA ILE A 728 22.90 -0.04 -29.60
C ILE A 728 23.41 0.96 -28.56
N VAL A 729 24.35 0.51 -27.72
CA VAL A 729 25.03 1.33 -26.73
C VAL A 729 26.52 1.25 -26.97
N LEU A 730 27.16 2.41 -27.15
CA LEU A 730 28.60 2.53 -27.33
C LEU A 730 29.25 3.13 -26.09
N LYS A 731 30.47 2.69 -25.81
CA LYS A 731 31.31 3.21 -24.73
C LYS A 731 32.70 3.50 -25.29
N ARG A 732 33.27 4.65 -24.95
CA ARG A 732 34.66 4.99 -25.30
C ARG A 732 35.61 4.08 -24.52
N GLU A 733 36.61 3.52 -25.20
CA GLU A 733 37.76 2.89 -24.55
C GLU A 733 38.79 3.97 -24.17
N GLY A 734 39.35 3.85 -22.96
CA GLY A 734 40.24 4.83 -22.33
C GLY A 734 41.35 5.35 -23.25
#